data_AF-A0A844DIX5-F1
#
_entry.id   AF-A0A844DIX5-F1
#
_cell.length_a   1.000
_cell.length_b   1.000
_cell.length_c   1.000
_cell.angle_alpha   90.00
_cell.angle_beta   90.00
_cell.angle_gamma   90.00
#
_symmetry.space_group_name_H-M   'P 1'
#
loop_
_entity.id
_entity.type
_entity.pdbx_description
1 polymer ?
#
loop_
_entity_poly.entity_id
_entity_poly.type
_entity_poly.pdbx_seq_one_letter_code
_entity_poly.pdbx_strand_id
1 'polypeptide(L)'
;MQVNELFKQSNTVLLDGGMGTMLQAAGLKLGARPEELNITDPALIEGIHGQYAAAGSRIVNANTFGASAHKLAGSAYTLEQVITAGIENCKRACAPYGALTALDVGPLGELLEPSGTLAFEDAVAEYARIVKAGEAAGADLIFFETYTDLYELKAALLAARENTHLPILASMSFEAGGRTFTGCTVESFAATARGLGADAVGINCSLGPKEIFPMAKRLAEAVPGNFPVFVKPNAGLPRADGSGYDITPQLFALQMKPYRELHLFAAGGCCGTTPEFIKLLNGTFAGCTPGRPAHRMPSVLCTPVDTVTVDGITVVGERINPTGKKRFQQALREGDMNYVLEQAVSQAEAGAQILDVNVGAPGVDEPVLMEQVVKALQSVTSLPLQLDSSNVEALARGLRVYNGKPIVNSTNGEPEKLAAILPLCKKYGAAIVGLAIDEKGIQPKAADRVAIARRITEAALAAGIPREDIYIDCLTLTASAQQEDVLATVQALEACKKELGVRTVLGVSNISFGLPCRAYLNTTFLTMAMYAGLDLAIMNPSSEEMMAAVYAYNVLTNRDKQSTKYIERFADRVPASTALAQAAKAAPAASATEAELTGPYAALMKAVEKGLKGDAAAHTRALLAEKQPLEVVDEALIPALDIVGAKYEKGTLFLPQLLQAASAAQSAFEEIKTAIAQKGEGSASKGRIVLATVKGDVHDIGKNIVRVILENYGFEVLDLGRDVPVETVVDTVREKDVHLVGLSALMTTTLKSMEETIAALHAAKLDCKIMVGGAVLTPEYAEKIGADCYAKDAKRSADIAKEFFGV
;
A
#
# COMPACT_ATOMS: atom_id res chain seq x y z
N MET A 1 -20.14 -7.69 17.13
CA MET A 1 -20.89 -6.47 17.50
C MET A 1 -20.30 -5.35 16.66
N GLN A 2 -21.08 -4.64 15.86
CA GLN A 2 -20.53 -3.53 15.06
C GLN A 2 -20.21 -2.36 16.00
N VAL A 3 -19.13 -1.62 15.74
CA VAL A 3 -18.70 -0.53 16.64
C VAL A 3 -19.76 0.57 16.82
N ASN A 4 -20.61 0.77 15.82
CA ASN A 4 -21.76 1.69 15.91
C ASN A 4 -22.79 1.26 16.97
N GLU A 5 -22.89 -0.03 17.27
CA GLU A 5 -23.82 -0.57 18.27
C GLU A 5 -23.35 -0.31 19.71
N LEU A 6 -22.07 0.08 19.89
CA LEU A 6 -21.54 0.50 21.19
C LEU A 6 -22.12 1.85 21.63
N PHE A 7 -22.61 2.66 20.69
CA PHE A 7 -23.12 4.00 20.96
C PHE A 7 -24.59 4.12 20.55
N LYS A 8 -25.49 4.25 21.53
CA LYS A 8 -26.92 4.55 21.29
C LYS A 8 -27.20 6.03 20.95
N GLN A 9 -26.18 6.78 20.55
CA GLN A 9 -26.22 8.25 20.50
C GLN A 9 -26.71 8.78 19.15
N SER A 10 -27.37 9.94 19.19
CA SER A 10 -27.92 10.64 18.03
C SER A 10 -26.96 11.65 17.38
N ASN A 11 -25.69 11.69 17.81
CA ASN A 11 -24.66 12.60 17.30
C ASN A 11 -23.36 11.84 16.95
N THR A 12 -22.53 12.42 16.08
CA THR A 12 -21.13 12.00 15.84
C THR A 12 -20.38 11.85 17.17
N VAL A 13 -19.74 10.70 17.34
CA VAL A 13 -18.96 10.36 18.54
C VAL A 13 -17.70 11.21 18.56
N LEU A 14 -17.39 11.85 19.68
CA LEU A 14 -16.14 12.59 19.81
C LEU A 14 -15.01 11.66 20.26
N LEU A 15 -13.93 11.66 19.49
CA LEU A 15 -12.65 11.09 19.88
C LEU A 15 -11.89 12.16 20.71
N ASP A 16 -10.79 11.77 21.35
CA ASP A 16 -9.90 12.67 22.06
C ASP A 16 -8.95 13.46 21.13
N GLY A 17 -8.02 14.21 21.75
CA GLY A 17 -6.97 14.98 21.08
C GLY A 17 -5.61 14.29 21.11
N GLY A 18 -4.52 15.06 21.10
CA GLY A 18 -3.16 14.54 21.08
C GLY A 18 -2.53 14.33 22.47
N MET A 19 -2.38 13.06 22.89
CA MET A 19 -1.68 12.70 24.14
C MET A 19 -0.26 13.28 24.20
N GLY A 20 0.53 13.08 23.15
CA GLY A 20 1.90 13.61 23.08
C GLY A 20 1.98 15.13 23.24
N THR A 21 0.98 15.88 22.74
CA THR A 21 0.89 17.34 22.91
C THR A 21 0.69 17.74 24.37
N MET A 22 -0.18 17.02 25.08
CA MET A 22 -0.42 17.27 26.52
C MET A 22 0.80 16.90 27.37
N LEU A 23 1.51 15.83 27.02
CA LEU A 23 2.73 15.41 27.71
C LEU A 23 3.90 16.39 27.49
N GLN A 24 4.06 16.89 26.27
CA GLN A 24 5.04 17.96 25.97
C GLN A 24 4.76 19.20 26.81
N ALA A 25 3.49 19.63 26.90
CA ALA A 25 3.09 20.77 27.74
C ALA A 25 3.33 20.51 29.24
N ALA A 26 3.26 19.26 29.69
CA ALA A 26 3.59 18.84 31.05
C ALA A 26 5.10 18.68 31.31
N GLY A 27 5.97 18.97 30.34
CA GLY A 27 7.42 18.96 30.49
C GLY A 27 8.09 17.62 30.16
N LEU A 28 7.44 16.75 29.39
CA LEU A 28 8.09 15.54 28.86
C LEU A 28 9.39 15.90 28.12
N LYS A 29 10.50 15.32 28.57
CA LYS A 29 11.82 15.56 27.98
C LYS A 29 11.97 14.85 26.63
N LEU A 30 12.82 15.42 25.78
CA LEU A 30 13.24 14.77 24.52
C LEU A 30 13.83 13.37 24.78
N GLY A 31 13.45 12.40 23.93
CA GLY A 31 13.92 11.01 24.01
C GLY A 31 13.32 10.19 25.16
N ALA A 32 12.44 10.76 25.98
CA ALA A 32 11.68 9.98 26.96
C ALA A 32 10.62 9.12 26.25
N ARG A 33 10.30 7.96 26.84
CA ARG A 33 9.24 7.06 26.36
C ARG A 33 7.91 7.45 27.02
N PRO A 34 6.95 8.07 26.30
CA PRO A 34 5.68 8.48 26.88
C PRO A 34 4.96 7.35 27.61
N GLU A 35 5.08 6.12 27.11
CA GLU A 35 4.36 4.96 27.62
C GLU A 35 4.87 4.52 29.01
N GLU A 36 6.13 4.79 29.37
CA GLU A 36 6.65 4.49 30.72
C GLU A 36 6.02 5.37 31.82
N LEU A 37 5.45 6.53 31.44
CA LEU A 37 4.70 7.38 32.36
C LEU A 37 3.42 6.71 32.86
N ASN A 38 2.92 5.68 32.17
CA ASN A 38 1.79 4.90 32.67
C ASN A 38 2.06 4.30 34.06
N ILE A 39 3.33 4.01 34.37
CA ILE A 39 3.76 3.41 35.63
C ILE A 39 4.48 4.43 36.51
N THR A 40 5.32 5.28 35.92
CA THR A 40 6.18 6.21 36.67
C THR A 40 5.46 7.49 37.10
N ASP A 41 4.43 7.92 36.36
CA ASP A 41 3.57 9.06 36.72
C ASP A 41 2.09 8.81 36.31
N PRO A 42 1.42 7.84 36.93
CA PRO A 42 0.05 7.46 36.58
C PRO A 42 -0.94 8.61 36.80
N ALA A 43 -0.70 9.47 37.80
CA ALA A 43 -1.57 10.60 38.11
C ALA A 43 -1.59 11.64 36.98
N LEU A 44 -0.45 11.92 36.34
CA LEU A 44 -0.38 12.77 35.15
C LEU A 44 -1.21 12.18 34.00
N ILE A 45 -1.03 10.89 33.71
CA ILE A 45 -1.74 10.19 32.63
C ILE A 45 -3.25 10.17 32.88
N GLU A 46 -3.69 9.80 34.07
CA GLU A 46 -5.10 9.85 34.47
C GLU A 46 -5.68 11.25 34.35
N GLY A 47 -4.91 12.27 34.78
CA GLY A 47 -5.30 13.68 34.68
C GLY A 47 -5.53 14.13 33.23
N ILE A 48 -4.68 13.71 32.29
CA ILE A 48 -4.84 14.04 30.86
C ILE A 48 -6.05 13.33 30.26
N HIS A 49 -6.20 12.02 30.49
CA HIS A 49 -7.38 11.26 30.02
C HIS A 49 -8.68 11.87 30.55
N GLY A 50 -8.72 12.22 31.84
CA GLY A 50 -9.88 12.83 32.49
C GLY A 50 -10.25 14.18 31.88
N GLN A 51 -9.26 14.98 31.46
CA GLN A 51 -9.52 16.26 30.78
C GLN A 51 -10.21 16.08 29.42
N TYR A 52 -9.78 15.10 28.61
CA TYR A 52 -10.45 14.81 27.33
C TYR A 52 -11.86 14.23 27.52
N ALA A 53 -12.03 13.29 28.45
CA ALA A 53 -13.34 12.73 28.78
C ALA A 53 -14.31 13.82 29.27
N ALA A 54 -13.84 14.74 30.13
CA ALA A 54 -14.59 15.90 30.59
C ALA A 54 -14.93 16.89 29.47
N ALA A 55 -14.05 17.05 28.48
CA ALA A 55 -14.28 17.92 27.33
C ALA A 55 -15.34 17.39 26.35
N GLY A 56 -15.70 16.11 26.46
CA GLY A 56 -16.79 15.50 25.68
C GLY A 56 -16.39 14.26 24.89
N SER A 57 -15.13 13.82 24.94
CA SER A 57 -14.71 12.58 24.30
C SER A 57 -15.50 11.38 24.83
N ARG A 58 -15.84 10.46 23.94
CA ARG A 58 -16.58 9.23 24.23
C ARG A 58 -15.81 7.97 23.84
N ILE A 59 -14.74 8.14 23.08
CA ILE A 59 -13.64 7.18 22.96
C ILE A 59 -12.38 7.97 23.30
N VAL A 60 -11.58 7.45 24.24
CA VAL A 60 -10.28 8.00 24.63
C VAL A 60 -9.21 6.95 24.37
N ASN A 61 -8.16 7.34 23.67
CA ASN A 61 -7.00 6.53 23.36
C ASN A 61 -6.12 6.46 24.60
N ALA A 62 -5.87 5.24 25.10
CA ALA A 62 -4.92 5.05 26.18
C ALA A 62 -3.51 5.42 25.69
N ASN A 63 -2.64 5.83 26.61
CA ASN A 63 -1.24 6.15 26.32
C ASN A 63 -0.41 4.89 26.00
N THR A 64 -0.69 4.25 24.87
CA THR A 64 -0.07 3.00 24.40
C THR A 64 0.40 3.04 22.96
N PHE A 65 0.28 4.20 22.27
CA PHE A 65 0.61 4.37 20.85
C PHE A 65 1.91 3.68 20.42
N GLY A 66 3.01 3.95 21.13
CA GLY A 66 4.32 3.38 20.84
C GLY A 66 4.71 2.16 21.68
N ALA A 67 3.77 1.51 22.35
CA ALA A 67 4.06 0.33 23.15
C ALA A 67 4.33 -0.87 22.23
N SER A 68 5.60 -1.09 21.90
CA SER A 68 6.09 -2.25 21.15
C SER A 68 7.33 -2.86 21.81
N ALA A 69 7.68 -4.10 21.45
CA ALA A 69 8.87 -4.74 22.02
C ALA A 69 10.14 -3.97 21.63
N HIS A 70 10.20 -3.49 20.40
CA HIS A 70 11.32 -2.71 19.87
C HIS A 70 11.47 -1.35 20.57
N LYS A 71 10.37 -0.61 20.76
CA LYS A 71 10.41 0.72 21.37
C LYS A 71 10.63 0.69 22.89
N LEU A 72 10.23 -0.39 23.54
CA LEU A 72 10.49 -0.66 24.96
C LEU A 72 11.80 -1.43 25.21
N ALA A 73 12.63 -1.67 24.19
CA ALA A 73 13.91 -2.32 24.37
C ALA A 73 14.78 -1.57 25.39
N GLY A 74 15.26 -2.26 26.43
CA GLY A 74 16.01 -1.65 27.53
C GLY A 74 15.16 -0.85 28.54
N SER A 75 13.83 -0.90 28.46
CA SER A 75 12.94 -0.43 29.53
C SER A 75 13.06 -1.32 30.77
N ALA A 76 12.80 -0.74 31.95
CA ALA A 76 12.65 -1.50 33.19
C ALA A 76 11.33 -2.28 33.27
N TYR A 77 10.38 -1.96 32.38
CA TYR A 77 9.03 -2.50 32.38
C TYR A 77 8.79 -3.35 31.13
N THR A 78 8.02 -4.43 31.26
CA THR A 78 7.62 -5.23 30.12
C THR A 78 6.52 -4.53 29.32
N LEU A 79 6.37 -4.94 28.05
CA LEU A 79 5.29 -4.49 27.17
C LEU A 79 3.92 -4.63 27.82
N GLU A 80 3.65 -5.79 28.43
CA GLU A 80 2.37 -6.07 29.09
C GLU A 80 2.14 -5.14 30.27
N GLN A 81 3.16 -4.88 31.10
CA GLN A 81 3.03 -3.98 32.25
C GLN A 81 2.69 -2.55 31.82
N VAL A 82 3.36 -2.06 30.77
CA VAL A 82 3.14 -0.72 30.22
C VAL A 82 1.74 -0.58 29.62
N ILE A 83 1.28 -1.58 28.85
CA ILE A 83 -0.07 -1.61 28.28
C ILE A 83 -1.13 -1.71 29.37
N THR A 84 -0.97 -2.64 30.32
CA THR A 84 -1.94 -2.80 31.42
C THR A 84 -2.10 -1.52 32.21
N ALA A 85 -0.98 -0.88 32.61
CA ALA A 85 -1.05 0.39 33.33
C ALA A 85 -1.72 1.51 32.50
N GLY A 86 -1.40 1.61 31.20
CA GLY A 86 -2.00 2.61 30.31
C GLY A 86 -3.52 2.47 30.17
N ILE A 87 -3.99 1.23 29.96
CA ILE A 87 -5.42 0.92 29.89
C ILE A 87 -6.11 1.18 31.22
N GLU A 88 -5.55 0.71 32.34
CA GLU A 88 -6.16 0.92 33.66
C GLU A 88 -6.26 2.40 34.04
N ASN A 89 -5.21 3.19 33.79
CA ASN A 89 -5.23 4.64 33.99
C ASN A 89 -6.34 5.30 33.15
N CYS A 90 -6.46 4.92 31.88
CA CYS A 90 -7.52 5.42 31.00
C CYS A 90 -8.92 5.03 31.48
N LYS A 91 -9.13 3.79 31.88
CA LYS A 91 -10.43 3.33 32.39
C LYS A 91 -10.84 4.07 33.66
N ARG A 92 -9.93 4.25 34.62
CA ARG A 92 -10.20 5.00 35.85
C ARG A 92 -10.63 6.43 35.55
N ALA A 93 -9.92 7.10 34.64
CA ALA A 93 -10.23 8.47 34.23
C ALA A 93 -11.54 8.59 33.42
N CYS A 94 -11.87 7.59 32.59
CA CYS A 94 -13.03 7.59 31.71
C CYS A 94 -14.33 7.15 32.40
N ALA A 95 -14.26 6.31 33.45
CA ALA A 95 -15.42 5.73 34.12
C ALA A 95 -16.47 6.77 34.60
N PRO A 96 -16.09 7.93 35.20
CA PRO A 96 -17.07 8.95 35.59
C PRO A 96 -17.86 9.57 34.43
N TYR A 97 -17.34 9.49 33.21
CA TYR A 97 -17.92 10.11 32.01
C TYR A 97 -18.60 9.10 31.08
N GLY A 98 -18.49 7.80 31.36
CA GLY A 98 -18.98 6.74 30.49
C GLY A 98 -18.30 6.72 29.12
N ALA A 99 -17.04 7.18 29.03
CA ALA A 99 -16.24 7.10 27.82
C ALA A 99 -15.60 5.71 27.71
N LEU A 100 -15.50 5.18 26.48
CA LEU A 100 -14.80 3.94 26.19
C LEU A 100 -13.29 4.17 26.13
N THR A 101 -12.54 3.17 26.56
CA THR A 101 -11.07 3.15 26.50
C THR A 101 -10.61 2.34 25.31
N ALA A 102 -9.85 2.98 24.42
CA ALA A 102 -9.23 2.33 23.28
C ALA A 102 -7.79 1.93 23.59
N LEU A 103 -7.40 0.71 23.21
CA LEU A 103 -5.99 0.35 23.04
C LEU A 103 -5.48 1.06 21.80
N ASP A 104 -4.69 2.10 21.99
CA ASP A 104 -4.06 2.84 20.90
C ASP A 104 -2.76 2.14 20.48
N VAL A 105 -2.64 1.83 19.19
CA VAL A 105 -1.54 1.06 18.62
C VAL A 105 -1.06 1.73 17.34
N GLY A 106 0.14 2.31 17.39
CA GLY A 106 0.83 2.89 16.25
C GLY A 106 1.57 1.86 15.39
N PRO A 107 2.22 2.32 14.29
CA PRO A 107 3.15 1.50 13.53
C PRO A 107 4.38 1.12 14.37
N LEU A 108 4.99 -0.04 14.08
CA LEU A 108 6.24 -0.52 14.69
C LEU A 108 7.44 0.35 14.28
N GLY A 109 7.32 1.08 13.16
CA GLY A 109 8.34 2.01 12.69
C GLY A 109 9.40 1.38 11.77
N GLU A 110 9.17 0.15 11.30
CA GLU A 110 10.05 -0.57 10.38
C GLU A 110 9.29 -0.99 9.12
N LEU A 111 9.94 -0.89 7.96
CA LEU A 111 9.35 -1.38 6.71
C LEU A 111 9.35 -2.92 6.69
N LEU A 112 8.25 -3.49 6.22
CA LEU A 112 8.14 -4.94 6.03
C LEU A 112 8.86 -5.40 4.75
N GLU A 113 9.33 -6.64 4.75
CA GLU A 113 9.85 -7.29 3.54
C GLU A 113 8.81 -7.31 2.40
N PRO A 114 9.23 -7.15 1.12
CA PRO A 114 10.61 -7.05 0.65
C PRO A 114 11.19 -5.61 0.67
N SER A 115 10.41 -4.61 1.09
CA SER A 115 10.84 -3.20 1.09
C SER A 115 11.72 -2.84 2.28
N GLY A 116 11.63 -3.58 3.38
CA GLY A 116 12.49 -3.45 4.56
C GLY A 116 12.98 -4.80 5.08
N THR A 117 13.18 -4.90 6.40
CA THR A 117 13.85 -6.05 7.04
C THR A 117 12.95 -6.83 8.00
N LEU A 118 11.80 -6.27 8.38
CA LEU A 118 10.86 -6.95 9.26
C LEU A 118 10.04 -7.96 8.46
N ALA A 119 10.12 -9.24 8.83
CA ALA A 119 9.29 -10.26 8.20
C ALA A 119 7.81 -10.06 8.57
N PHE A 120 6.92 -10.32 7.62
CA PHE A 120 5.48 -10.13 7.81
C PHE A 120 4.93 -10.91 9.03
N GLU A 121 5.35 -12.15 9.23
CA GLU A 121 4.89 -12.97 10.36
C GLU A 121 5.42 -12.48 11.71
N ASP A 122 6.62 -11.88 11.74
CA ASP A 122 7.18 -11.30 12.96
C ASP A 122 6.37 -10.06 13.38
N ALA A 123 5.99 -9.21 12.40
CA ALA A 123 5.08 -8.10 12.63
C ALA A 123 3.71 -8.58 13.15
N VAL A 124 3.13 -9.62 12.54
CA VAL A 124 1.86 -10.22 13.02
C VAL A 124 2.00 -10.74 14.45
N ALA A 125 3.10 -11.42 14.78
CA ALA A 125 3.35 -11.96 16.11
C ALA A 125 3.51 -10.85 17.17
N GLU A 126 4.20 -9.76 16.83
CA GLU A 126 4.36 -8.62 17.73
C GLU A 126 3.03 -7.90 17.97
N TYR A 127 2.26 -7.61 16.92
CA TYR A 127 0.92 -7.06 17.06
C TYR A 127 -0.01 -7.98 17.85
N ALA A 128 0.10 -9.31 17.66
CA ALA A 128 -0.71 -10.28 18.40
C ALA A 128 -0.43 -10.21 19.90
N ARG A 129 0.82 -9.96 20.30
CA ARG A 129 1.21 -9.75 21.69
C ARG A 129 0.61 -8.45 22.26
N ILE A 130 0.67 -7.35 21.50
CA ILE A 130 0.12 -6.04 21.89
C ILE A 130 -1.39 -6.13 22.12
N VAL A 131 -2.13 -6.67 21.15
CA VAL A 131 -3.61 -6.72 21.22
C VAL A 131 -4.12 -7.66 22.31
N LYS A 132 -3.43 -8.80 22.55
CA LYS A 132 -3.73 -9.70 23.68
C LYS A 132 -3.54 -9.00 25.02
N ALA A 133 -2.46 -8.23 25.17
CA ALA A 133 -2.19 -7.48 26.39
C ALA A 133 -3.28 -6.41 26.64
N GLY A 134 -3.73 -5.71 25.60
CA GLY A 134 -4.80 -4.72 25.70
C GLY A 134 -6.16 -5.33 26.05
N GLU A 135 -6.55 -6.44 25.41
CA GLU A 135 -7.79 -7.15 25.74
C GLU A 135 -7.76 -7.71 27.17
N ALA A 136 -6.63 -8.31 27.59
CA ALA A 136 -6.45 -8.80 28.96
C ALA A 136 -6.50 -7.68 30.01
N ALA A 137 -6.02 -6.48 29.68
CA ALA A 137 -6.13 -5.28 30.52
C ALA A 137 -7.55 -4.67 30.51
N GLY A 138 -8.45 -5.15 29.65
CA GLY A 138 -9.84 -4.74 29.58
C GLY A 138 -10.11 -3.52 28.70
N ALA A 139 -9.34 -3.30 27.64
CA ALA A 139 -9.67 -2.32 26.61
C ALA A 139 -11.07 -2.60 26.00
N ASP A 140 -11.81 -1.55 25.64
CA ASP A 140 -13.15 -1.69 25.05
C ASP A 140 -13.09 -1.85 23.52
N LEU A 141 -12.04 -1.32 22.88
CA LEU A 141 -11.78 -1.42 21.45
C LEU A 141 -10.28 -1.25 21.14
N ILE A 142 -9.89 -1.58 19.92
CA ILE A 142 -8.53 -1.34 19.39
C ILE A 142 -8.58 -0.15 18.42
N PHE A 143 -7.63 0.76 18.54
CA PHE A 143 -7.42 1.87 17.61
C PHE A 143 -6.05 1.70 16.96
N PHE A 144 -6.02 1.30 15.69
CA PHE A 144 -4.80 1.31 14.89
C PHE A 144 -4.58 2.71 14.32
N GLU A 145 -3.66 3.47 14.91
CA GLU A 145 -3.47 4.89 14.65
C GLU A 145 -2.23 5.18 13.79
N THR A 146 -2.32 6.10 12.82
CA THR A 146 -1.18 6.64 12.04
C THR A 146 -0.40 5.63 11.20
N TYR A 147 -1.05 4.62 10.62
CA TYR A 147 -0.35 3.72 9.69
C TYR A 147 -0.02 4.44 8.38
N THR A 148 1.19 4.25 7.88
CA THR A 148 1.64 4.82 6.59
C THR A 148 1.90 3.75 5.53
N ASP A 149 2.05 2.49 5.95
CA ASP A 149 2.10 1.31 5.10
C ASP A 149 0.85 0.44 5.26
N LEU A 150 0.21 0.10 4.13
CA LEU A 150 -0.95 -0.79 4.11
C LEU A 150 -0.57 -2.22 4.51
N TYR A 151 0.67 -2.65 4.25
CA TYR A 151 1.09 -4.02 4.56
C TYR A 151 1.23 -4.24 6.07
N GLU A 152 1.83 -3.27 6.75
CA GLU A 152 1.93 -3.25 8.20
C GLU A 152 0.54 -3.19 8.85
N LEU A 153 -0.36 -2.35 8.33
CA LEU A 153 -1.75 -2.30 8.82
C LEU A 153 -2.46 -3.64 8.61
N LYS A 154 -2.21 -4.33 7.50
CA LYS A 154 -2.73 -5.68 7.27
C LYS A 154 -2.21 -6.66 8.32
N ALA A 155 -0.92 -6.62 8.65
CA ALA A 155 -0.35 -7.46 9.71
C ALA A 155 -1.05 -7.21 11.06
N ALA A 156 -1.25 -5.94 11.42
CA ALA A 156 -1.95 -5.54 12.63
C ALA A 156 -3.43 -6.01 12.66
N LEU A 157 -4.16 -5.83 11.57
CA LEU A 157 -5.55 -6.26 11.43
C LEU A 157 -5.71 -7.78 11.55
N LEU A 158 -4.83 -8.55 10.88
CA LEU A 158 -4.81 -10.00 11.00
C LEU A 158 -4.50 -10.44 12.43
N ALA A 159 -3.47 -9.84 13.05
CA ALA A 159 -3.11 -10.12 14.43
C ALA A 159 -4.29 -9.89 15.39
N ALA A 160 -5.00 -8.76 15.26
CA ALA A 160 -6.17 -8.47 16.09
C ALA A 160 -7.31 -9.46 15.86
N ARG A 161 -7.67 -9.75 14.59
CA ARG A 161 -8.79 -10.65 14.25
C ARG A 161 -8.51 -12.11 14.59
N GLU A 162 -7.26 -12.53 14.60
CA GLU A 162 -6.85 -13.89 14.97
C GLU A 162 -6.77 -14.11 16.48
N ASN A 163 -6.67 -13.04 17.27
CA ASN A 163 -6.31 -13.15 18.69
C ASN A 163 -7.25 -12.42 19.65
N THR A 164 -8.18 -11.60 19.17
CA THR A 164 -9.10 -10.80 20.01
C THR A 164 -10.49 -10.70 19.38
N HIS A 165 -11.48 -10.36 20.19
CA HIS A 165 -12.84 -10.07 19.72
C HIS A 165 -13.21 -8.58 19.77
N LEU A 166 -12.25 -7.73 20.13
CA LEU A 166 -12.46 -6.31 20.25
C LEU A 166 -12.81 -5.65 18.90
N PRO A 167 -13.73 -4.66 18.89
CA PRO A 167 -13.94 -3.82 17.73
C PRO A 167 -12.67 -3.07 17.33
N ILE A 168 -12.45 -2.88 16.03
CA ILE A 168 -11.25 -2.22 15.49
C ILE A 168 -11.60 -0.95 14.74
N LEU A 169 -11.05 0.18 15.19
CA LEU A 169 -10.92 1.41 14.41
C LEU A 169 -9.55 1.41 13.75
N ALA A 170 -9.50 1.45 12.42
CA ALA A 170 -8.24 1.52 11.69
C ALA A 170 -8.09 2.87 11.00
N SER A 171 -6.95 3.52 11.13
CA SER A 171 -6.64 4.74 10.39
C SER A 171 -5.28 4.69 9.71
N MET A 172 -5.22 5.37 8.57
CA MET A 172 -3.96 5.68 7.90
C MET A 172 -3.73 7.18 7.86
N SER A 173 -2.47 7.56 7.75
CA SER A 173 -2.05 8.95 7.59
C SER A 173 -1.63 9.22 6.15
N PHE A 174 -2.20 10.26 5.56
CA PHE A 174 -2.02 10.63 4.16
C PHE A 174 -1.34 11.99 4.04
N GLU A 175 -0.54 12.14 2.98
CA GLU A 175 0.05 13.40 2.56
C GLU A 175 -0.93 14.21 1.71
N ALA A 176 -0.58 15.48 1.43
CA ALA A 176 -1.46 16.42 0.74
C ALA A 176 -1.89 15.93 -0.67
N GLY A 177 -1.10 15.04 -1.28
CA GLY A 177 -1.43 14.38 -2.56
C GLY A 177 -2.54 13.33 -2.48
N GLY A 178 -3.08 13.03 -1.28
CA GLY A 178 -4.12 12.03 -1.11
C GLY A 178 -3.61 10.58 -1.15
N ARG A 179 -2.32 10.40 -0.86
CA ARG A 179 -1.63 9.11 -0.78
C ARG A 179 -0.80 9.05 0.50
N THR A 180 -0.58 7.84 1.01
CA THR A 180 0.35 7.65 2.14
C THR A 180 1.80 7.75 1.64
N PHE A 181 2.73 7.80 2.58
CA PHE A 181 4.17 7.77 2.30
C PHE A 181 4.59 6.60 1.39
N THR A 182 3.99 5.42 1.53
CA THR A 182 4.27 4.26 0.66
C THR A 182 3.48 4.28 -0.65
N GLY A 183 2.72 5.35 -0.92
CA GLY A 183 1.90 5.53 -2.12
C GLY A 183 0.48 4.97 -2.00
N CYS A 184 0.06 4.49 -0.83
CA CYS A 184 -1.25 3.87 -0.66
C CYS A 184 -2.39 4.86 -0.96
N THR A 185 -3.38 4.44 -1.76
CA THR A 185 -4.57 5.26 -2.04
C THR A 185 -5.61 5.14 -0.93
N VAL A 186 -6.46 6.17 -0.80
CA VAL A 186 -7.60 6.17 0.14
C VAL A 186 -8.54 4.99 -0.14
N GLU A 187 -8.79 4.70 -1.42
CA GLU A 187 -9.68 3.63 -1.88
C GLU A 187 -9.09 2.24 -1.61
N SER A 188 -7.78 2.05 -1.84
CA SER A 188 -7.07 0.81 -1.52
C SER A 188 -7.10 0.52 -0.01
N PHE A 189 -6.85 1.54 0.81
CA PHE A 189 -6.97 1.44 2.27
C PHE A 189 -8.40 1.05 2.67
N ALA A 190 -9.41 1.77 2.17
CA ALA A 190 -10.81 1.52 2.49
C ALA A 190 -11.25 0.08 2.17
N ALA A 191 -10.95 -0.39 0.95
CA ALA A 191 -11.31 -1.72 0.49
C ALA A 191 -10.61 -2.82 1.30
N THR A 192 -9.31 -2.66 1.56
CA THR A 192 -8.48 -3.64 2.25
C THR A 192 -8.81 -3.72 3.73
N ALA A 193 -8.86 -2.58 4.43
CA ALA A 193 -9.13 -2.55 5.87
C ALA A 193 -10.54 -3.09 6.21
N ARG A 194 -11.56 -2.68 5.44
CA ARG A 194 -12.92 -3.25 5.57
C ARG A 194 -12.93 -4.76 5.29
N GLY A 195 -12.23 -5.19 4.24
CA GLY A 195 -12.15 -6.60 3.85
C GLY A 195 -11.52 -7.48 4.93
N LEU A 196 -10.44 -7.01 5.55
CA LEU A 196 -9.76 -7.65 6.68
C LEU A 196 -10.54 -7.52 8.00
N GLY A 197 -11.69 -6.88 7.96
CA GLY A 197 -12.66 -6.87 9.03
C GLY A 197 -12.55 -5.70 9.97
N ALA A 198 -11.87 -4.59 9.66
CA ALA A 198 -11.97 -3.37 10.47
C ALA A 198 -13.45 -2.97 10.66
N ASP A 199 -13.82 -2.50 11.85
CA ASP A 199 -15.19 -2.10 12.13
C ASP A 199 -15.46 -0.67 11.68
N ALA A 200 -14.44 0.21 11.73
CA ALA A 200 -14.47 1.56 11.17
C ALA A 200 -13.13 1.90 10.51
N VAL A 201 -13.15 2.79 9.53
CA VAL A 201 -11.95 3.33 8.87
C VAL A 201 -11.85 4.83 9.04
N GLY A 202 -10.64 5.36 9.14
CA GLY A 202 -10.46 6.80 9.31
C GLY A 202 -9.14 7.35 8.82
N ILE A 203 -9.03 8.68 8.90
CA ILE A 203 -7.81 9.42 8.56
C ILE A 203 -7.38 10.21 9.78
N ASN A 204 -6.11 10.11 10.15
CA ASN A 204 -5.54 10.88 11.26
C ASN A 204 -4.14 11.42 10.92
N CYS A 205 -3.73 12.42 11.68
CA CYS A 205 -2.40 13.02 11.63
C CYS A 205 -2.03 13.64 10.26
N SER A 206 -0.75 13.98 10.09
CA SER A 206 -0.08 14.65 8.96
C SER A 206 -0.59 16.05 8.60
N LEU A 207 -1.90 16.24 8.53
CA LEU A 207 -2.53 17.38 7.86
C LEU A 207 -3.62 18.02 8.73
N GLY A 208 -3.94 19.28 8.42
CA GLY A 208 -5.02 20.01 9.06
C GLY A 208 -6.41 19.62 8.55
N PRO A 209 -7.48 20.12 9.19
CA PRO A 209 -8.86 19.82 8.78
C PRO A 209 -9.18 20.22 7.33
N LYS A 210 -8.60 21.31 6.82
CA LYS A 210 -8.86 21.77 5.47
C LYS A 210 -8.33 20.78 4.43
N GLU A 211 -7.11 20.31 4.62
CA GLU A 211 -6.42 19.40 3.71
C GLU A 211 -6.99 17.97 3.78
N ILE A 212 -7.42 17.51 4.97
CA ILE A 212 -8.01 16.17 5.13
C ILE A 212 -9.40 16.04 4.49
N PHE A 213 -10.18 17.13 4.39
CA PHE A 213 -11.58 17.09 3.96
C PHE A 213 -11.81 16.36 2.61
N PRO A 214 -11.08 16.67 1.52
CA PRO A 214 -11.25 15.96 0.25
C PRO A 214 -10.97 14.44 0.36
N MET A 215 -10.00 14.04 1.18
CA MET A 215 -9.70 12.62 1.40
C MET A 215 -10.76 11.94 2.26
N ALA A 216 -11.26 12.62 3.30
CA ALA A 216 -12.34 12.11 4.15
C ALA A 216 -13.62 11.87 3.33
N LYS A 217 -13.92 12.76 2.36
CA LYS A 217 -15.02 12.56 1.42
C LYS A 217 -14.84 11.30 0.56
N ARG A 218 -13.65 11.14 -0.06
CA ARG A 218 -13.32 9.93 -0.84
C ARG A 218 -13.44 8.65 0.00
N LEU A 219 -12.93 8.68 1.24
CA LEU A 219 -13.01 7.55 2.18
C LEU A 219 -14.47 7.19 2.50
N ALA A 220 -15.32 8.20 2.72
CA ALA A 220 -16.74 8.02 2.99
C ALA A 220 -17.53 7.45 1.80
N GLU A 221 -17.12 7.76 0.57
CA GLU A 221 -17.69 7.23 -0.67
C GLU A 221 -17.19 5.81 -1.00
N ALA A 222 -15.95 5.48 -0.61
CA ALA A 222 -15.30 4.20 -0.86
C ALA A 222 -15.82 3.03 0.01
N VAL A 223 -16.60 3.32 1.05
CA VAL A 223 -17.22 2.31 1.93
C VAL A 223 -18.74 2.44 1.93
N PRO A 224 -19.50 1.38 2.29
CA PRO A 224 -20.96 1.45 2.36
C PRO A 224 -21.44 2.60 3.25
N GLY A 225 -22.61 3.15 2.94
CA GLY A 225 -23.14 4.30 3.68
C GLY A 225 -23.29 4.06 5.19
N ASN A 226 -23.61 2.83 5.59
CA ASN A 226 -23.72 2.44 7.00
C ASN A 226 -22.38 2.03 7.65
N PHE A 227 -21.29 1.95 6.89
CA PHE A 227 -19.98 1.59 7.44
C PHE A 227 -19.35 2.82 8.14
N PRO A 228 -18.91 2.72 9.39
CA PRO A 228 -18.44 3.88 10.13
C PRO A 228 -17.12 4.45 9.59
N VAL A 229 -17.08 5.78 9.50
CA VAL A 229 -15.91 6.56 9.05
C VAL A 229 -15.60 7.63 10.08
N PHE A 230 -14.32 7.84 10.38
CA PHE A 230 -13.89 8.83 11.35
C PHE A 230 -12.68 9.66 10.90
N VAL A 231 -12.44 10.80 11.56
CA VAL A 231 -11.27 11.66 11.29
C VAL A 231 -10.65 12.23 12.57
N LYS A 232 -9.32 12.36 12.61
CA LYS A 232 -8.54 13.07 13.65
C LYS A 232 -7.44 13.95 13.02
N PRO A 233 -7.78 15.12 12.43
CA PRO A 233 -6.79 16.05 11.89
C PRO A 233 -5.82 16.61 12.94
N ASN A 234 -4.64 17.05 12.49
CA ASN A 234 -3.72 17.85 13.29
C ASN A 234 -4.23 19.30 13.43
N ALA A 235 -3.75 20.03 14.43
CA ALA A 235 -3.96 21.47 14.57
C ALA A 235 -3.13 22.29 13.56
N GLY A 236 -2.96 21.80 12.33
CA GLY A 236 -2.07 22.36 11.30
C GLY A 236 -0.70 21.71 11.32
N LEU A 237 0.26 22.36 10.64
CA LEU A 237 1.66 21.97 10.70
C LEU A 237 2.31 22.51 12.00
N PRO A 238 3.34 21.83 12.51
CA PRO A 238 4.12 22.36 13.62
C PRO A 238 4.87 23.63 13.19
N ARG A 239 4.92 24.62 14.08
CA ARG A 239 5.65 25.87 13.85
C ARG A 239 7.15 25.65 13.84
N ALA A 240 7.84 26.35 12.94
CA ALA A 240 9.30 26.34 12.86
C ALA A 240 10.01 26.95 14.09
N ASP A 241 9.30 27.61 15.00
CA ASP A 241 9.88 28.05 16.26
C ASP A 241 9.76 27.01 17.39
N GLY A 242 9.09 25.89 17.15
CA GLY A 242 8.79 24.86 18.15
C GLY A 242 7.70 25.27 19.14
N SER A 243 7.04 26.43 18.94
CA SER A 243 6.05 26.99 19.89
C SER A 243 4.67 26.32 19.84
N GLY A 244 4.49 25.28 19.01
CA GLY A 244 3.25 24.53 18.89
C GLY A 244 2.76 24.46 17.44
N TYR A 245 1.45 24.58 17.24
CA TYR A 245 0.78 24.37 15.97
C TYR A 245 0.02 25.63 15.52
N ASP A 246 -0.25 25.74 14.22
CA ASP A 246 -0.76 26.98 13.63
C ASP A 246 -2.26 27.23 13.75
N ILE A 247 -3.06 26.19 14.02
CA ILE A 247 -4.52 26.30 14.03
C ILE A 247 -5.03 26.44 15.46
N THR A 248 -5.73 27.53 15.73
CA THR A 248 -6.43 27.75 17.01
C THR A 248 -7.66 26.84 17.15
N PRO A 249 -8.15 26.56 18.38
CA PRO A 249 -9.38 25.78 18.58
C PRO A 249 -10.58 26.31 17.76
N GLN A 250 -10.75 27.63 17.66
CA GLN A 250 -11.85 28.25 16.94
C GLN A 250 -11.72 28.07 15.43
N LEU A 251 -10.51 28.22 14.89
CA LEU A 251 -10.27 28.01 13.46
C LEU A 251 -10.43 26.52 13.10
N PHE A 252 -9.94 25.62 13.95
CA PHE A 252 -10.11 24.17 13.77
C PHE A 252 -11.60 23.80 13.71
N ALA A 253 -12.39 24.27 14.69
CA ALA A 253 -13.83 24.04 14.72
C ALA A 253 -14.56 24.61 13.49
N LEU A 254 -14.14 25.79 13.00
CA LEU A 254 -14.66 26.39 11.77
C LEU A 254 -14.37 25.51 10.54
N GLN A 255 -13.13 25.04 10.40
CA GLN A 255 -12.71 24.18 9.28
C GLN A 255 -13.31 22.77 9.36
N MET A 256 -13.74 22.33 10.54
CA MET A 256 -14.45 21.06 10.73
C MET A 256 -15.95 21.14 10.42
N LYS A 257 -16.55 22.34 10.24
CA LYS A 257 -17.98 22.46 9.91
C LYS A 257 -18.40 21.73 8.62
N PRO A 258 -17.65 21.78 7.50
CA PRO A 258 -18.01 21.05 6.28
C PRO A 258 -18.11 19.53 6.49
N TYR A 259 -17.40 18.96 7.46
CA TYR A 259 -17.43 17.52 7.75
C TYR A 259 -18.79 17.02 8.24
N ARG A 260 -19.67 17.92 8.68
CA ARG A 260 -21.07 17.58 9.02
C ARG A 260 -21.80 16.91 7.86
N GLU A 261 -21.47 17.26 6.61
CA GLU A 261 -22.06 16.70 5.39
C GLU A 261 -21.63 15.24 5.14
N LEU A 262 -20.55 14.79 5.78
CA LEU A 262 -20.03 13.43 5.62
C LEU A 262 -20.70 12.42 6.56
N HIS A 263 -21.56 12.88 7.49
CA HIS A 263 -22.26 12.04 8.48
C HIS A 263 -21.33 11.04 9.19
N LEU A 264 -20.17 11.54 9.61
CA LEU A 264 -19.12 10.72 10.22
C LEU A 264 -19.63 10.01 11.47
N PHE A 265 -19.10 8.79 11.67
CA PHE A 265 -19.27 8.05 12.91
C PHE A 265 -18.60 8.76 14.07
N ALA A 266 -17.33 9.14 13.89
CA ALA A 266 -16.57 9.81 14.92
C ALA A 266 -15.67 10.93 14.38
N ALA A 267 -15.34 11.90 15.22
CA ALA A 267 -14.41 12.97 14.91
C ALA A 267 -13.63 13.40 16.16
N GLY A 268 -12.35 13.74 16.01
CA GLY A 268 -11.55 14.29 17.10
C GLY A 268 -10.37 15.10 16.57
N GLY A 269 -9.27 15.09 17.32
CA GLY A 269 -8.02 15.73 16.92
C GLY A 269 -6.81 14.81 17.16
N CYS A 270 -5.71 15.06 16.46
CA CYS A 270 -4.44 14.38 16.66
C CYS A 270 -3.40 15.38 17.20
N CYS A 271 -2.22 15.49 16.60
CA CYS A 271 -1.15 16.35 17.08
C CYS A 271 -1.55 17.84 17.13
N GLY A 272 -1.22 18.50 18.25
CA GLY A 272 -1.52 19.91 18.49
C GLY A 272 -2.91 20.20 19.06
N THR A 273 -3.75 19.18 19.24
CA THR A 273 -5.13 19.37 19.73
C THR A 273 -5.25 19.11 21.23
N THR A 274 -5.78 20.10 21.95
CA THR A 274 -6.03 20.08 23.40
C THR A 274 -7.51 19.81 23.72
N PRO A 275 -7.90 19.60 25.00
CA PRO A 275 -9.31 19.46 25.38
C PRO A 275 -10.22 20.61 24.92
N GLU A 276 -9.68 21.81 24.71
CA GLU A 276 -10.43 22.97 24.20
C GLU A 276 -10.93 22.78 22.77
N PHE A 277 -10.15 22.09 21.93
CA PHE A 277 -10.56 21.73 20.57
C PHE A 277 -11.76 20.78 20.62
N ILE A 278 -11.66 19.72 21.44
CA ILE A 278 -12.72 18.71 21.59
C ILE A 278 -14.02 19.35 22.08
N LYS A 279 -13.93 20.27 23.05
CA LYS A 279 -15.10 21.00 23.56
C LYS A 279 -15.81 21.79 22.47
N LEU A 280 -15.08 22.43 21.55
CA LEU A 280 -15.69 23.15 20.42
C LEU A 280 -16.27 22.20 19.36
N LEU A 281 -15.65 21.03 19.14
CA LEU A 281 -16.18 20.03 18.22
C LEU A 281 -17.56 19.50 18.64
N ASN A 282 -17.84 19.45 19.94
CA ASN A 282 -19.17 19.10 20.45
C ASN A 282 -20.27 20.02 19.89
N GLY A 283 -20.00 21.33 19.84
CA GLY A 283 -20.89 22.29 19.19
C GLY A 283 -20.91 22.13 17.66
N THR A 284 -19.75 21.88 17.05
CA THR A 284 -19.63 21.70 15.60
C THR A 284 -20.44 20.52 15.08
N PHE A 285 -20.50 19.39 15.79
CA PHE A 285 -21.22 18.19 15.38
C PHE A 285 -22.58 17.99 16.06
N ALA A 286 -23.08 19.01 16.79
CA ALA A 286 -24.40 18.95 17.40
C ALA A 286 -25.50 18.73 16.34
N GLY A 287 -26.31 17.68 16.52
CA GLY A 287 -27.40 17.29 15.62
C GLY A 287 -26.96 16.50 14.38
N CYS A 288 -25.68 16.11 14.27
CA CYS A 288 -25.20 15.28 13.18
C CYS A 288 -25.35 13.80 13.51
N THR A 289 -26.40 13.16 13.00
CA THR A 289 -26.57 11.71 13.15
C THR A 289 -25.55 10.95 12.28
N PRO A 290 -24.77 10.02 12.84
CA PRO A 290 -23.92 9.11 12.10
C PRO A 290 -24.68 8.25 11.10
N GLY A 291 -24.01 7.91 10.00
CA GLY A 291 -24.54 7.02 8.97
C GLY A 291 -24.96 7.77 7.72
N ARG A 292 -24.42 7.34 6.59
CA ARG A 292 -24.70 7.90 5.27
C ARG A 292 -25.81 7.08 4.59
N PRO A 293 -26.57 7.68 3.65
CA PRO A 293 -27.52 6.95 2.82
C PRO A 293 -26.84 5.77 2.10
N ALA A 294 -27.57 4.67 1.92
CA ALA A 294 -27.07 3.56 1.14
C ALA A 294 -26.83 4.00 -0.32
N HIS A 295 -25.65 3.68 -0.85
CA HIS A 295 -25.29 3.87 -2.24
C HIS A 295 -24.78 2.58 -2.86
N ARG A 296 -24.73 2.53 -4.20
CA ARG A 296 -24.21 1.37 -4.91
C ARG A 296 -22.71 1.28 -4.71
N MET A 297 -22.24 0.13 -4.23
CA MET A 297 -20.82 -0.14 -4.10
C MET A 297 -20.23 -0.61 -5.45
N PRO A 298 -19.13 0.00 -5.92
CA PRO A 298 -18.35 -0.57 -7.01
C PRO A 298 -17.64 -1.85 -6.55
N SER A 299 -17.39 -2.73 -7.50
CA SER A 299 -16.52 -3.88 -7.30
C SER A 299 -15.08 -3.41 -7.49
N VAL A 300 -14.27 -3.47 -6.44
CA VAL A 300 -12.90 -2.93 -6.43
C VAL A 300 -11.92 -3.99 -5.98
N LEU A 301 -10.86 -4.12 -6.76
CA LEU A 301 -9.67 -4.93 -6.49
C LEU A 301 -8.48 -3.97 -6.41
N CYS A 302 -7.50 -4.26 -5.59
CA CYS A 302 -6.42 -3.29 -5.37
C CYS A 302 -5.09 -3.91 -4.98
N THR A 303 -4.06 -3.15 -5.28
CA THR A 303 -2.77 -3.12 -4.59
C THR A 303 -2.74 -1.85 -3.72
N PRO A 304 -1.68 -1.54 -2.96
CA PRO A 304 -1.66 -0.30 -2.17
C PRO A 304 -1.75 0.93 -3.08
N VAL A 305 -1.01 0.90 -4.19
CA VAL A 305 -0.78 2.08 -5.03
C VAL A 305 -1.83 2.27 -6.12
N ASP A 306 -2.64 1.26 -6.43
CA ASP A 306 -3.62 1.31 -7.50
C ASP A 306 -4.88 0.48 -7.23
N THR A 307 -5.98 0.87 -7.88
CA THR A 307 -7.28 0.21 -7.78
C THR A 307 -7.86 -0.09 -9.15
N VAL A 308 -8.35 -1.31 -9.33
CA VAL A 308 -9.14 -1.71 -10.50
C VAL A 308 -10.60 -1.76 -10.08
N THR A 309 -11.38 -0.81 -10.61
CA THR A 309 -12.84 -0.86 -10.51
C THR A 309 -13.36 -1.72 -11.63
N VAL A 310 -13.94 -2.87 -11.29
CA VAL A 310 -14.64 -3.71 -12.26
C VAL A 310 -15.99 -3.05 -12.49
N ASP A 311 -16.17 -2.25 -13.54
CA ASP A 311 -17.46 -1.68 -13.95
C ASP A 311 -17.88 -2.07 -15.38
N GLY A 312 -16.97 -2.73 -16.11
CA GLY A 312 -17.11 -3.24 -17.47
C GLY A 312 -16.02 -4.27 -17.78
N ILE A 313 -15.74 -4.50 -19.07
CA ILE A 313 -14.75 -5.50 -19.47
C ILE A 313 -13.35 -5.16 -18.92
N THR A 314 -12.80 -6.11 -18.18
CA THR A 314 -11.50 -6.04 -17.52
C THR A 314 -10.65 -7.23 -17.99
N VAL A 315 -9.45 -6.96 -18.48
CA VAL A 315 -8.55 -8.00 -18.98
C VAL A 315 -7.75 -8.62 -17.84
N VAL A 316 -7.89 -9.93 -17.64
CA VAL A 316 -7.11 -10.73 -16.70
C VAL A 316 -6.07 -11.54 -17.49
N GLY A 317 -4.79 -11.28 -17.24
CA GLY A 317 -3.69 -11.93 -17.95
C GLY A 317 -3.48 -13.39 -17.51
N GLU A 318 -3.56 -14.34 -18.45
CA GLU A 318 -3.52 -15.79 -18.19
C GLU A 318 -2.12 -16.44 -18.21
N ARG A 319 -1.05 -15.67 -18.45
CA ARG A 319 0.25 -16.27 -18.81
C ARG A 319 1.03 -16.87 -17.63
N ILE A 320 0.79 -16.42 -16.40
CA ILE A 320 1.40 -16.97 -15.17
C ILE A 320 0.62 -18.23 -14.79
N ASN A 321 0.80 -19.27 -15.61
CA ASN A 321 0.13 -20.55 -15.46
C ASN A 321 1.00 -21.65 -16.09
N PRO A 322 1.48 -22.65 -15.33
CA PRO A 322 2.36 -23.71 -15.82
C PRO A 322 1.67 -24.77 -16.68
N THR A 323 0.33 -24.79 -16.74
CA THR A 323 -0.43 -25.82 -17.43
C THR A 323 -0.08 -25.88 -18.92
N GLY A 324 0.46 -27.02 -19.37
CA GLY A 324 0.90 -27.23 -20.75
C GLY A 324 2.17 -26.46 -21.16
N LYS A 325 2.82 -25.71 -20.26
CA LYS A 325 3.99 -24.87 -20.57
C LYS A 325 5.28 -25.43 -19.95
N LYS A 326 6.01 -26.26 -20.69
CA LYS A 326 7.24 -26.94 -20.22
C LYS A 326 8.29 -26.00 -19.60
N ARG A 327 8.57 -24.85 -20.26
CA ARG A 327 9.53 -23.86 -19.74
C ARG A 327 9.07 -23.25 -18.43
N PHE A 328 7.78 -22.94 -18.29
CA PHE A 328 7.22 -22.38 -17.05
C PHE A 328 7.27 -23.41 -15.91
N GLN A 329 6.89 -24.66 -16.18
CA GLN A 329 7.03 -25.75 -15.21
C GLN A 329 8.48 -25.99 -14.77
N GLN A 330 9.44 -25.80 -15.67
CA GLN A 330 10.85 -25.87 -15.35
C GLN A 330 11.28 -24.69 -14.46
N ALA A 331 10.89 -23.47 -14.82
CA ALA A 331 11.20 -22.27 -14.04
C ALA A 331 10.69 -22.38 -12.60
N LEU A 332 9.45 -22.85 -12.39
CA LEU A 332 8.90 -23.07 -11.05
C LEU A 332 9.67 -24.12 -10.24
N ARG A 333 10.12 -25.22 -10.88
CA ARG A 333 10.89 -26.27 -10.22
C ARG A 333 12.32 -25.84 -9.87
N GLU A 334 12.91 -24.97 -10.67
CA GLU A 334 14.26 -24.44 -10.48
C GLU A 334 14.30 -23.19 -9.58
N GLY A 335 13.13 -22.67 -9.18
CA GLY A 335 13.05 -21.42 -8.42
C GLY A 335 13.43 -20.17 -9.24
N ASP A 336 13.32 -20.24 -10.57
CA ASP A 336 13.60 -19.14 -11.49
C ASP A 336 12.48 -18.09 -11.42
N MET A 337 12.54 -17.26 -10.37
CA MET A 337 11.56 -16.22 -10.10
C MET A 337 11.62 -15.10 -11.15
N ASN A 338 12.77 -14.86 -11.77
CA ASN A 338 12.92 -13.82 -12.81
C ASN A 338 11.98 -14.09 -13.98
N TYR A 339 11.92 -15.34 -14.46
CA TYR A 339 11.00 -15.71 -15.53
C TYR A 339 9.52 -15.46 -15.16
N VAL A 340 9.13 -15.66 -13.90
CA VAL A 340 7.76 -15.36 -13.42
C VAL A 340 7.48 -13.86 -13.42
N LEU A 341 8.44 -13.06 -12.95
CA LEU A 341 8.34 -11.60 -12.92
C LEU A 341 8.30 -10.99 -14.33
N GLU A 342 9.11 -11.50 -15.27
CA GLU A 342 9.06 -11.13 -16.69
C GLU A 342 7.67 -11.37 -17.30
N GLN A 343 7.04 -12.52 -16.99
CA GLN A 343 5.67 -12.78 -17.47
C GLN A 343 4.66 -11.80 -16.88
N ALA A 344 4.84 -11.34 -15.65
CA ALA A 344 3.98 -10.31 -15.06
C ALA A 344 4.14 -8.96 -15.76
N VAL A 345 5.38 -8.48 -15.91
CA VAL A 345 5.69 -7.19 -16.57
C VAL A 345 5.21 -7.20 -18.02
N SER A 346 5.49 -8.28 -18.77
CA SER A 346 5.08 -8.39 -20.17
C SER A 346 3.57 -8.32 -20.36
N GLN A 347 2.79 -8.89 -19.43
CA GLN A 347 1.32 -8.83 -19.48
C GLN A 347 0.77 -7.46 -19.13
N ALA A 348 1.36 -6.79 -18.13
CA ALA A 348 1.02 -5.42 -17.80
C ALA A 348 1.25 -4.47 -18.99
N GLU A 349 2.42 -4.57 -19.65
CA GLU A 349 2.75 -3.79 -20.85
C GLU A 349 1.81 -4.13 -22.04
N ALA A 350 1.34 -5.38 -22.12
CA ALA A 350 0.37 -5.79 -23.13
C ALA A 350 -1.06 -5.28 -22.87
N GLY A 351 -1.34 -4.71 -21.69
CA GLY A 351 -2.63 -4.12 -21.33
C GLY A 351 -3.49 -4.97 -20.40
N ALA A 352 -2.91 -5.96 -19.70
CA ALA A 352 -3.60 -6.63 -18.59
C ALA A 352 -3.89 -5.63 -17.46
N GLN A 353 -5.03 -5.81 -16.80
CA GLN A 353 -5.44 -5.01 -15.64
C GLN A 353 -5.40 -5.81 -14.35
N ILE A 354 -5.48 -7.13 -14.44
CA ILE A 354 -5.34 -8.09 -13.35
C ILE A 354 -4.44 -9.22 -13.87
N LEU A 355 -3.68 -9.88 -13.00
CA LEU A 355 -2.89 -11.05 -13.36
C LEU A 355 -3.46 -12.29 -12.69
N ASP A 356 -3.80 -13.31 -13.48
CA ASP A 356 -4.11 -14.65 -12.98
C ASP A 356 -2.81 -15.38 -12.63
N VAL A 357 -2.76 -15.96 -11.44
CA VAL A 357 -1.54 -16.56 -10.86
C VAL A 357 -1.82 -17.99 -10.44
N ASN A 358 -1.44 -18.93 -11.29
CA ASN A 358 -1.44 -20.36 -10.98
C ASN A 358 0.01 -20.86 -10.89
N VAL A 359 0.35 -21.55 -9.80
CA VAL A 359 1.69 -22.14 -9.58
C VAL A 359 1.65 -23.66 -9.43
N GLY A 360 0.50 -24.28 -9.71
CA GLY A 360 0.29 -25.71 -9.61
C GLY A 360 1.04 -26.47 -10.71
N ALA A 361 2.20 -27.05 -10.39
CA ALA A 361 2.98 -27.89 -11.29
C ALA A 361 3.41 -29.20 -10.61
N PRO A 362 3.60 -30.29 -11.38
CA PRO A 362 4.12 -31.53 -10.83
C PRO A 362 5.51 -31.33 -10.18
N GLY A 363 5.67 -31.80 -8.95
CA GLY A 363 6.94 -31.79 -8.22
C GLY A 363 7.29 -30.47 -7.53
N VAL A 364 6.35 -29.53 -7.39
CA VAL A 364 6.52 -28.32 -6.56
C VAL A 364 5.68 -28.39 -5.27
N ASP A 365 6.14 -27.71 -4.23
CA ASP A 365 5.32 -27.41 -3.05
C ASP A 365 4.47 -26.17 -3.35
N GLU A 366 3.25 -26.40 -3.85
CA GLU A 366 2.34 -25.34 -4.28
C GLU A 366 2.04 -24.32 -3.16
N PRO A 367 1.78 -24.71 -1.90
CA PRO A 367 1.59 -23.75 -0.82
C PRO A 367 2.77 -22.81 -0.56
N VAL A 368 4.00 -23.35 -0.47
CA VAL A 368 5.20 -22.54 -0.26
C VAL A 368 5.45 -21.63 -1.47
N LEU A 369 5.33 -22.19 -2.67
CA LEU A 369 5.60 -21.48 -3.90
C LEU A 369 4.60 -20.35 -4.17
N MET A 370 3.32 -20.55 -3.85
CA MET A 370 2.30 -19.50 -3.98
C MET A 370 2.64 -18.27 -3.14
N GLU A 371 3.05 -18.48 -1.89
CA GLU A 371 3.47 -17.39 -1.00
C GLU A 371 4.68 -16.62 -1.59
N GLN A 372 5.69 -17.33 -2.06
CA GLN A 372 6.90 -16.75 -2.65
C GLN A 372 6.58 -15.97 -3.93
N VAL A 373 5.78 -16.53 -4.83
CA VAL A 373 5.38 -15.89 -6.09
C VAL A 373 4.53 -14.65 -5.82
N VAL A 374 3.59 -14.69 -4.87
CA VAL A 374 2.80 -13.51 -4.50
C VAL A 374 3.69 -12.38 -3.98
N LYS A 375 4.62 -12.67 -3.04
CA LYS A 375 5.58 -11.67 -2.55
C LYS A 375 6.42 -11.08 -3.67
N ALA A 376 6.91 -11.92 -4.60
CA ALA A 376 7.72 -11.49 -5.71
C ALA A 376 6.93 -10.63 -6.71
N LEU A 377 5.72 -11.04 -7.12
CA LEU A 377 4.90 -10.30 -8.08
C LEU A 377 4.53 -8.90 -7.59
N GLN A 378 4.13 -8.78 -6.33
CA GLN A 378 3.78 -7.50 -5.72
C GLN A 378 4.93 -6.51 -5.68
N SER A 379 6.16 -7.00 -5.83
CA SER A 379 7.29 -6.11 -5.98
C SER A 379 7.20 -5.40 -7.34
N VAL A 380 7.18 -6.13 -8.45
CA VAL A 380 7.38 -5.56 -9.80
C VAL A 380 6.12 -5.00 -10.48
N THR A 381 4.93 -5.28 -9.96
CA THR A 381 3.67 -4.86 -10.59
C THR A 381 2.70 -4.19 -9.62
N SER A 382 2.00 -3.17 -10.10
CA SER A 382 0.88 -2.52 -9.39
C SER A 382 -0.47 -3.17 -9.71
N LEU A 383 -0.52 -4.16 -10.62
CA LEU A 383 -1.76 -4.84 -10.99
C LEU A 383 -2.24 -5.77 -9.88
N PRO A 384 -3.53 -5.78 -9.54
CA PRO A 384 -4.10 -6.76 -8.61
C PRO A 384 -3.93 -8.19 -9.11
N LEU A 385 -3.86 -9.13 -8.16
CA LEU A 385 -3.70 -10.55 -8.46
C LEU A 385 -5.01 -11.33 -8.29
N GLN A 386 -5.23 -12.29 -9.19
CA GLN A 386 -6.20 -13.36 -9.06
C GLN A 386 -5.43 -14.64 -8.73
N LEU A 387 -5.56 -15.13 -7.50
CA LEU A 387 -4.85 -16.33 -7.03
C LEU A 387 -5.62 -17.57 -7.49
N ASP A 388 -5.04 -18.30 -8.43
CA ASP A 388 -5.62 -19.49 -9.05
C ASP A 388 -5.02 -20.76 -8.45
N SER A 389 -5.83 -21.47 -7.65
CA SER A 389 -5.45 -22.76 -7.07
C SER A 389 -6.66 -23.57 -6.59
N SER A 390 -6.52 -24.89 -6.65
CA SER A 390 -7.45 -25.84 -6.03
C SER A 390 -7.03 -26.25 -4.60
N ASN A 391 -5.83 -25.85 -4.18
CA ASN A 391 -5.24 -26.13 -2.88
C ASN A 391 -5.58 -25.01 -1.88
N VAL A 392 -6.38 -25.35 -0.87
CA VAL A 392 -6.85 -24.40 0.16
C VAL A 392 -5.68 -23.80 0.95
N GLU A 393 -4.64 -24.57 1.22
CA GLU A 393 -3.46 -24.10 1.95
C GLU A 393 -2.65 -23.11 1.11
N ALA A 394 -2.51 -23.36 -0.19
CA ALA A 394 -1.83 -22.43 -1.09
C ALA A 394 -2.56 -21.09 -1.20
N LEU A 395 -3.89 -21.12 -1.35
CA LEU A 395 -4.70 -19.91 -1.28
C LEU A 395 -4.54 -19.21 0.07
N ALA A 396 -4.53 -19.95 1.18
CA ALA A 396 -4.42 -19.36 2.51
C ALA A 396 -3.09 -18.63 2.72
N ARG A 397 -1.98 -19.24 2.30
CA ARG A 397 -0.64 -18.62 2.40
C ARG A 397 -0.50 -17.42 1.46
N GLY A 398 -0.95 -17.54 0.20
CA GLY A 398 -0.93 -16.43 -0.75
C GLY A 398 -1.77 -15.22 -0.28
N LEU A 399 -3.00 -15.48 0.19
CA LEU A 399 -3.89 -14.42 0.70
C LEU A 399 -3.34 -13.77 1.98
N ARG A 400 -2.66 -14.53 2.83
CA ARG A 400 -2.06 -14.01 4.06
C ARG A 400 -1.02 -12.93 3.77
N VAL A 401 -0.21 -13.12 2.72
CA VAL A 401 0.88 -12.19 2.37
C VAL A 401 0.52 -11.17 1.28
N TYR A 402 -0.68 -11.23 0.70
CA TYR A 402 -1.12 -10.29 -0.34
C TYR A 402 -1.50 -8.91 0.25
N ASN A 403 -0.84 -7.84 -0.19
CA ASN A 403 -1.04 -6.46 0.22
C ASN A 403 -2.11 -5.75 -0.62
N GLY A 404 -3.37 -5.92 -0.26
CA GLY A 404 -4.51 -5.30 -0.94
C GLY A 404 -5.73 -6.22 -0.93
N LYS A 405 -6.59 -6.05 -1.94
CA LYS A 405 -7.75 -6.92 -2.18
C LYS A 405 -7.60 -7.76 -3.47
N PRO A 406 -7.37 -9.08 -3.36
CA PRO A 406 -7.20 -9.99 -4.48
C PRO A 406 -8.52 -10.67 -4.88
N ILE A 407 -8.49 -11.44 -5.98
CA ILE A 407 -9.52 -12.44 -6.31
C ILE A 407 -9.00 -13.84 -5.94
N VAL A 408 -9.88 -14.69 -5.39
CA VAL A 408 -9.67 -16.13 -5.30
C VAL A 408 -10.33 -16.82 -6.50
N ASN A 409 -9.53 -17.56 -7.27
CA ASN A 409 -9.96 -18.42 -8.36
C ASN A 409 -9.63 -19.89 -7.98
N SER A 410 -10.57 -20.70 -7.53
CA SER A 410 -12.01 -20.47 -7.45
C SER A 410 -12.65 -21.37 -6.39
N THR A 411 -13.96 -21.22 -6.20
CA THR A 411 -14.84 -22.23 -5.60
C THR A 411 -15.80 -22.78 -6.65
N ASN A 412 -16.55 -23.82 -6.32
CA ASN A 412 -17.64 -24.34 -7.14
C ASN A 412 -18.92 -24.54 -6.31
N GLY A 413 -19.94 -25.17 -6.88
CA GLY A 413 -21.23 -25.42 -6.24
C GLY A 413 -21.24 -26.54 -5.19
N GLU A 414 -20.13 -27.25 -5.00
CA GLU A 414 -20.05 -28.34 -4.02
C GLU A 414 -20.03 -27.78 -2.59
N PRO A 415 -20.86 -28.30 -1.66
CA PRO A 415 -20.91 -27.82 -0.27
C PRO A 415 -19.55 -27.85 0.43
N GLU A 416 -18.74 -28.89 0.19
CA GLU A 416 -17.42 -29.03 0.81
C GLU A 416 -16.45 -27.94 0.34
N LYS A 417 -16.46 -27.62 -0.96
CA LYS A 417 -15.63 -26.54 -1.52
C LYS A 417 -16.06 -25.17 -1.03
N LEU A 418 -17.37 -24.91 -0.99
CA LEU A 418 -17.91 -23.66 -0.44
C LEU A 418 -17.51 -23.49 1.04
N ALA A 419 -17.63 -24.55 1.84
CA ALA A 419 -17.28 -24.52 3.26
C ALA A 419 -15.78 -24.30 3.50
N ALA A 420 -14.92 -24.73 2.58
CA ALA A 420 -13.47 -24.53 2.68
C ALA A 420 -13.01 -23.14 2.21
N ILE A 421 -13.57 -22.64 1.09
CA ILE A 421 -13.07 -21.44 0.41
C ILE A 421 -13.72 -20.15 0.92
N LEU A 422 -15.04 -20.13 1.17
CA LEU A 422 -15.74 -18.90 1.55
C LEU A 422 -15.25 -18.30 2.88
N PRO A 423 -14.95 -19.09 3.94
CA PRO A 423 -14.37 -18.53 5.15
C PRO A 423 -12.99 -17.90 4.92
N LEU A 424 -12.22 -18.46 3.98
CA LEU A 424 -10.91 -17.94 3.61
C LEU A 424 -11.01 -16.57 2.94
N CYS A 425 -11.90 -16.44 1.95
CA CYS A 425 -12.21 -15.18 1.29
C CYS A 425 -12.69 -14.14 2.31
N LYS A 426 -13.57 -14.54 3.24
CA LYS A 426 -14.07 -13.65 4.29
C LYS A 426 -12.96 -13.18 5.24
N LYS A 427 -12.06 -14.09 5.65
CA LYS A 427 -10.94 -13.78 6.55
C LYS A 427 -9.98 -12.75 5.95
N TYR A 428 -9.65 -12.90 4.67
CA TYR A 428 -8.65 -12.07 4.00
C TYR A 428 -9.23 -10.93 3.15
N GLY A 429 -10.55 -10.75 3.16
CA GLY A 429 -11.22 -9.69 2.39
C GLY A 429 -11.17 -9.86 0.88
N ALA A 430 -11.05 -11.09 0.38
CA ALA A 430 -10.88 -11.39 -1.03
C ALA A 430 -12.21 -11.50 -1.78
N ALA A 431 -12.18 -11.10 -3.05
CA ALA A 431 -13.18 -11.45 -4.04
C ALA A 431 -13.17 -12.96 -4.35
N ILE A 432 -14.28 -13.49 -4.87
CA ILE A 432 -14.40 -14.92 -5.17
C ILE A 432 -14.97 -15.19 -6.57
N VAL A 433 -14.29 -16.06 -7.33
CA VAL A 433 -14.82 -16.69 -8.54
C VAL A 433 -15.54 -17.99 -8.17
N GLY A 434 -16.83 -18.06 -8.50
CA GLY A 434 -17.65 -19.26 -8.40
C GLY A 434 -17.84 -19.92 -9.77
N LEU A 435 -17.28 -21.10 -9.96
CA LEU A 435 -17.48 -21.92 -11.15
C LEU A 435 -18.87 -22.55 -11.13
N ALA A 436 -19.63 -22.41 -12.22
CA ALA A 436 -20.98 -23.01 -12.36
C ALA A 436 -20.93 -24.53 -12.65
N ILE A 437 -20.26 -25.26 -11.76
CA ILE A 437 -20.10 -26.72 -11.73
C ILE A 437 -20.37 -27.24 -10.33
N ASP A 438 -20.79 -28.49 -10.22
CA ASP A 438 -20.96 -29.19 -8.95
C ASP A 438 -20.63 -30.68 -9.08
N GLU A 439 -21.07 -31.50 -8.12
CA GLU A 439 -20.78 -32.94 -8.07
C GLU A 439 -21.27 -33.69 -9.30
N LYS A 440 -22.23 -33.13 -10.05
CA LYS A 440 -22.76 -33.70 -11.30
C LYS A 440 -21.96 -33.28 -12.52
N GLY A 441 -20.87 -32.53 -12.35
CA GLY A 441 -20.05 -31.99 -13.42
C GLY A 441 -20.72 -30.82 -14.14
N ILE A 442 -20.20 -30.50 -15.32
CA ILE A 442 -20.63 -29.33 -16.09
C ILE A 442 -21.98 -29.62 -16.74
N GLN A 443 -22.99 -28.83 -16.39
CA GLN A 443 -24.34 -28.97 -16.95
C GLN A 443 -24.41 -28.33 -18.35
N PRO A 444 -25.01 -29.01 -19.35
CA PRO A 444 -25.04 -28.51 -20.72
C PRO A 444 -25.90 -27.24 -20.87
N LYS A 445 -27.07 -27.19 -20.21
CA LYS A 445 -28.04 -26.10 -20.35
C LYS A 445 -27.67 -24.87 -19.53
N ALA A 446 -27.94 -23.69 -20.10
CA ALA A 446 -27.73 -22.40 -19.44
C ALA A 446 -28.48 -22.29 -18.10
N ALA A 447 -29.75 -22.69 -18.05
CA ALA A 447 -30.58 -22.60 -16.85
C ALA A 447 -30.01 -23.39 -15.66
N ASP A 448 -29.43 -24.56 -15.92
CA ASP A 448 -28.84 -25.41 -14.88
C ASP A 448 -27.56 -24.77 -14.33
N ARG A 449 -26.73 -24.15 -15.18
CA ARG A 449 -25.56 -23.38 -14.75
C ARG A 449 -25.96 -22.17 -13.89
N VAL A 450 -27.04 -21.46 -14.27
CA VAL A 450 -27.58 -20.33 -13.49
C VAL A 450 -28.09 -20.79 -12.12
N ALA A 451 -28.69 -21.98 -12.02
CA ALA A 451 -29.12 -22.54 -10.75
C ALA A 451 -27.92 -22.81 -9.81
N ILE A 452 -26.82 -23.33 -10.34
CA ILE A 452 -25.57 -23.52 -9.57
C ILE A 452 -24.99 -22.16 -9.15
N ALA A 453 -24.92 -21.19 -10.08
CA ALA A 453 -24.45 -19.83 -9.79
C ALA A 453 -25.25 -19.15 -8.68
N ARG A 454 -26.58 -19.35 -8.66
CA ARG A 454 -27.48 -18.85 -7.59
C ARG A 454 -27.10 -19.44 -6.23
N ARG A 455 -26.92 -20.77 -6.16
CA ARG A 455 -26.48 -21.46 -4.93
C ARG A 455 -25.14 -20.91 -4.42
N ILE A 456 -24.16 -20.73 -5.30
CA ILE A 456 -22.85 -20.17 -4.92
C ILE A 456 -23.01 -18.74 -4.40
N THR A 457 -23.79 -17.92 -5.09
CA THR A 457 -24.05 -16.52 -4.71
C THR A 457 -24.70 -16.44 -3.33
N GLU A 458 -25.72 -17.26 -3.06
CA GLU A 458 -26.40 -17.30 -1.77
C GLU A 458 -25.46 -17.76 -0.64
N ALA A 459 -24.63 -18.77 -0.89
CA ALA A 459 -23.63 -19.24 0.07
C ALA A 459 -22.58 -18.16 0.40
N ALA A 460 -22.06 -17.46 -0.62
CA ALA A 460 -21.09 -16.38 -0.43
C ALA A 460 -21.68 -15.20 0.36
N LEU A 461 -22.93 -14.81 0.07
CA LEU A 461 -23.65 -13.78 0.83
C LEU A 461 -23.86 -14.21 2.30
N ALA A 462 -24.22 -15.47 2.54
CA ALA A 462 -24.37 -16.01 3.89
C ALA A 462 -23.05 -16.03 4.67
N ALA A 463 -21.91 -16.24 3.98
CA ALA A 463 -20.58 -16.13 4.56
C ALA A 463 -20.14 -14.66 4.80
N GLY A 464 -20.96 -13.68 4.41
CA GLY A 464 -20.68 -12.25 4.59
C GLY A 464 -19.72 -11.66 3.55
N ILE A 465 -19.60 -12.29 2.37
CA ILE A 465 -18.95 -11.73 1.19
C ILE A 465 -19.98 -10.85 0.47
N PRO A 466 -19.68 -9.56 0.21
CA PRO A 466 -20.65 -8.66 -0.37
C PRO A 466 -20.89 -8.98 -1.86
N ARG A 467 -22.07 -8.63 -2.38
CA ARG A 467 -22.50 -9.02 -3.74
C ARG A 467 -21.54 -8.50 -4.82
N GLU A 468 -20.99 -7.30 -4.62
CA GLU A 468 -20.02 -6.69 -5.52
C GLU A 468 -18.71 -7.47 -5.67
N ASP A 469 -18.42 -8.41 -4.77
CA ASP A 469 -17.19 -9.22 -4.75
C ASP A 469 -17.41 -10.68 -5.18
N ILE A 470 -18.61 -11.00 -5.69
CA ILE A 470 -18.97 -12.32 -6.21
C ILE A 470 -18.92 -12.29 -7.74
N TYR A 471 -18.04 -13.10 -8.30
CA TYR A 471 -17.88 -13.30 -9.75
C TYR A 471 -18.30 -14.72 -10.11
N ILE A 472 -19.07 -14.88 -11.18
CA ILE A 472 -19.52 -16.19 -11.66
C ILE A 472 -18.84 -16.53 -12.97
N ASP A 473 -18.23 -17.71 -13.02
CA ASP A 473 -17.76 -18.33 -14.26
C ASP A 473 -18.79 -19.34 -14.76
N CYS A 474 -19.44 -19.03 -15.89
CA CYS A 474 -20.43 -19.89 -16.52
C CYS A 474 -19.82 -21.04 -17.35
N LEU A 475 -18.51 -21.22 -17.25
CA LEU A 475 -17.67 -22.21 -17.91
C LEU A 475 -17.66 -22.11 -19.43
N THR A 476 -16.46 -21.83 -19.95
CA THR A 476 -16.20 -21.91 -21.39
C THR A 476 -15.83 -23.35 -21.75
N LEU A 477 -16.63 -23.95 -22.62
CA LEU A 477 -16.43 -25.32 -23.10
C LEU A 477 -15.67 -25.33 -24.42
N THR A 478 -14.92 -26.39 -24.69
CA THR A 478 -14.15 -26.56 -25.93
C THR A 478 -15.09 -26.85 -27.09
N ALA A 479 -15.15 -25.96 -28.09
CA ALA A 479 -16.08 -26.08 -29.22
C ALA A 479 -15.86 -27.36 -30.05
N SER A 480 -14.63 -27.89 -30.09
CA SER A 480 -14.31 -29.13 -30.80
C SER A 480 -14.97 -30.38 -30.21
N ALA A 481 -15.33 -30.35 -28.92
CA ALA A 481 -15.88 -31.50 -28.21
C ALA A 481 -17.36 -31.30 -27.84
N GLN A 482 -17.76 -30.06 -27.53
CA GLN A 482 -19.08 -29.73 -26.97
C GLN A 482 -19.71 -28.54 -27.70
N GLN A 483 -19.75 -28.60 -29.03
CA GLN A 483 -20.18 -27.48 -29.88
C GLN A 483 -21.60 -27.00 -29.58
N GLU A 484 -22.53 -27.92 -29.26
CA GLU A 484 -23.93 -27.61 -28.95
C GLU A 484 -24.08 -26.73 -27.69
N ASP A 485 -23.13 -26.83 -26.76
CA ASP A 485 -23.19 -26.16 -25.45
C ASP A 485 -22.52 -24.77 -25.45
N VAL A 486 -21.87 -24.36 -26.55
CA VAL A 486 -21.12 -23.08 -26.61
C VAL A 486 -22.03 -21.87 -26.36
N LEU A 487 -23.21 -21.85 -26.99
CA LEU A 487 -24.17 -20.76 -26.81
C LEU A 487 -24.82 -20.77 -25.43
N ALA A 488 -24.85 -21.92 -24.75
CA ALA A 488 -25.36 -22.00 -23.40
C ALA A 488 -24.49 -21.21 -22.41
N THR A 489 -23.18 -21.13 -22.62
CA THR A 489 -22.29 -20.25 -21.83
C THR A 489 -22.70 -18.78 -21.96
N VAL A 490 -22.93 -18.30 -23.19
CA VAL A 490 -23.31 -16.92 -23.48
C VAL A 490 -24.68 -16.57 -22.89
N GLN A 491 -25.65 -17.48 -23.02
CA GLN A 491 -26.97 -17.34 -22.42
C GLN A 491 -26.91 -17.33 -20.88
N ALA A 492 -26.08 -18.17 -20.29
CA ALA A 492 -25.90 -18.22 -18.84
C ALA A 492 -25.25 -16.94 -18.29
N LEU A 493 -24.31 -16.32 -19.01
CA LEU A 493 -23.73 -15.02 -18.64
C LEU A 493 -24.81 -13.95 -18.54
N GLU A 494 -25.63 -13.82 -19.60
CA GLU A 494 -26.71 -12.83 -19.65
C GLU A 494 -27.72 -13.05 -18.53
N ALA A 495 -28.10 -14.31 -18.27
CA ALA A 495 -29.00 -14.67 -17.19
C ALA A 495 -28.40 -14.37 -15.80
N CYS A 496 -27.14 -14.72 -15.55
CA CYS A 496 -26.47 -14.39 -14.27
C CYS A 496 -26.43 -12.88 -14.03
N LYS A 497 -26.17 -12.09 -15.09
CA LYS A 497 -26.14 -10.63 -15.01
C LYS A 497 -27.52 -10.04 -14.67
N LYS A 498 -28.57 -10.49 -15.35
CA LYS A 498 -29.93 -9.97 -15.19
C LYS A 498 -30.63 -10.48 -13.93
N GLU A 499 -30.48 -11.76 -13.62
CA GLU A 499 -31.23 -12.42 -12.53
C GLU A 499 -30.52 -12.36 -11.17
N LEU A 500 -29.18 -12.45 -11.15
CA LEU A 500 -28.42 -12.51 -9.90
C LEU A 500 -27.74 -11.16 -9.57
N GLY A 501 -27.55 -10.29 -10.55
CA GLY A 501 -26.91 -8.99 -10.36
C GLY A 501 -25.44 -9.08 -9.93
N VAL A 502 -24.80 -10.23 -10.22
CA VAL A 502 -23.38 -10.50 -9.94
C VAL A 502 -22.48 -10.05 -11.10
N ARG A 503 -21.18 -10.12 -10.90
CA ARG A 503 -20.21 -9.98 -11.99
C ARG A 503 -19.93 -11.33 -12.63
N THR A 504 -19.45 -11.32 -13.86
CA THR A 504 -19.14 -12.53 -14.61
C THR A 504 -17.70 -12.55 -15.08
N VAL A 505 -17.11 -13.74 -15.11
CA VAL A 505 -15.73 -13.99 -15.54
C VAL A 505 -15.70 -15.21 -16.45
N LEU A 506 -14.77 -15.27 -17.41
CA LEU A 506 -14.57 -16.47 -18.23
C LEU A 506 -13.10 -16.66 -18.61
N GLY A 507 -12.64 -17.91 -18.58
CA GLY A 507 -11.49 -18.41 -19.35
C GLY A 507 -11.78 -18.46 -20.84
N VAL A 508 -11.59 -17.34 -21.55
CA VAL A 508 -11.97 -17.19 -22.96
C VAL A 508 -11.20 -18.15 -23.87
N SER A 509 -9.92 -18.36 -23.58
CA SER A 509 -9.00 -19.18 -24.40
C SER A 509 -9.40 -20.65 -24.49
N ASN A 510 -10.27 -21.14 -23.61
CA ASN A 510 -10.72 -22.53 -23.58
C ASN A 510 -11.57 -22.91 -24.80
N ILE A 511 -12.29 -21.95 -25.40
CA ILE A 511 -13.25 -22.22 -26.49
C ILE A 511 -12.62 -22.91 -27.70
N SER A 512 -11.35 -22.61 -27.97
CA SER A 512 -10.66 -22.99 -29.20
C SER A 512 -9.67 -24.16 -29.05
N PHE A 513 -9.58 -24.79 -27.87
CA PHE A 513 -8.70 -25.95 -27.72
C PHE A 513 -9.05 -27.03 -28.74
N GLY A 514 -8.03 -27.62 -29.36
CA GLY A 514 -8.18 -28.65 -30.39
C GLY A 514 -8.51 -28.13 -31.80
N LEU A 515 -8.66 -26.82 -32.01
CA LEU A 515 -9.00 -26.23 -33.32
C LEU A 515 -7.87 -25.36 -33.89
N PRO A 516 -7.71 -25.29 -35.23
CA PRO A 516 -6.76 -24.37 -35.88
C PRO A 516 -7.27 -22.92 -35.82
N CYS A 517 -6.38 -21.96 -36.11
CA CYS A 517 -6.70 -20.53 -36.20
C CYS A 517 -7.45 -19.99 -34.95
N ARG A 518 -7.01 -20.44 -33.77
CA ARG A 518 -7.63 -20.17 -32.46
C ARG A 518 -7.95 -18.70 -32.21
N ALA A 519 -7.11 -17.78 -32.70
CA ALA A 519 -7.30 -16.35 -32.55
C ALA A 519 -8.66 -15.86 -33.07
N TYR A 520 -9.15 -16.37 -34.20
CA TYR A 520 -10.46 -15.97 -34.74
C TYR A 520 -11.60 -16.46 -33.86
N LEU A 521 -11.57 -17.73 -33.44
CA LEU A 521 -12.59 -18.29 -32.56
C LEU A 521 -12.62 -17.58 -31.20
N ASN A 522 -11.46 -17.36 -30.60
CA ASN A 522 -11.35 -16.66 -29.32
C ASN A 522 -11.90 -15.23 -29.42
N THR A 523 -11.52 -14.47 -30.45
CA THR A 523 -11.97 -13.08 -30.62
C THR A 523 -13.47 -12.99 -30.91
N THR A 524 -14.01 -13.87 -31.75
CA THR A 524 -15.46 -13.91 -32.03
C THR A 524 -16.25 -14.28 -30.77
N PHE A 525 -15.83 -15.33 -30.05
CA PHE A 525 -16.48 -15.73 -28.81
C PHE A 525 -16.39 -14.65 -27.72
N LEU A 526 -15.22 -14.03 -27.54
CA LEU A 526 -15.02 -12.90 -26.64
C LEU A 526 -16.01 -11.76 -26.94
N THR A 527 -16.19 -11.40 -28.20
CA THR A 527 -17.13 -10.36 -28.62
C THR A 527 -18.57 -10.71 -28.23
N MET A 528 -18.98 -11.97 -28.44
CA MET A 528 -20.31 -12.45 -28.03
C MET A 528 -20.47 -12.43 -26.50
N ALA A 529 -19.45 -12.88 -25.77
CA ALA A 529 -19.47 -12.91 -24.32
C ALA A 529 -19.52 -11.51 -23.69
N MET A 530 -18.73 -10.56 -24.21
CA MET A 530 -18.77 -9.15 -23.79
C MET A 530 -20.17 -8.56 -23.98
N TYR A 531 -20.79 -8.79 -25.14
CA TYR A 531 -22.16 -8.32 -25.39
C TYR A 531 -23.20 -8.96 -24.46
N ALA A 532 -23.02 -10.23 -24.08
CA ALA A 532 -23.88 -10.92 -23.13
C ALA A 532 -23.65 -10.48 -21.67
N GLY A 533 -22.60 -9.72 -21.37
CA GLY A 533 -22.37 -9.13 -20.05
C GLY A 533 -21.12 -9.62 -19.33
N LEU A 534 -20.14 -10.19 -20.04
CA LEU A 534 -18.82 -10.54 -19.49
C LEU A 534 -18.13 -9.32 -18.87
N ASP A 535 -17.78 -9.39 -17.58
CA ASP A 535 -17.03 -8.33 -16.88
C ASP A 535 -15.52 -8.60 -16.85
N LEU A 536 -15.08 -9.85 -16.65
CA LEU A 536 -13.66 -10.21 -16.61
C LEU A 536 -13.35 -11.26 -17.69
N ALA A 537 -12.35 -11.00 -18.52
CA ALA A 537 -11.86 -11.97 -19.49
C ALA A 537 -10.47 -12.47 -19.06
N ILE A 538 -10.38 -13.75 -18.69
CA ILE A 538 -9.10 -14.43 -18.52
C ILE A 538 -8.63 -14.83 -19.92
N MET A 539 -7.60 -14.14 -20.41
CA MET A 539 -7.11 -14.24 -21.78
C MET A 539 -5.64 -13.85 -21.89
N ASN A 540 -5.00 -14.17 -23.01
CA ASN A 540 -3.66 -13.70 -23.32
C ASN A 540 -3.68 -12.23 -23.78
N PRO A 541 -3.16 -11.27 -22.99
CA PRO A 541 -3.17 -9.85 -23.35
C PRO A 541 -2.25 -9.54 -24.53
N SER A 542 -1.31 -10.42 -24.87
CA SER A 542 -0.45 -10.27 -26.04
C SER A 542 -1.14 -10.64 -27.36
N SER A 543 -2.39 -11.10 -27.35
CA SER A 543 -3.15 -11.31 -28.59
C SER A 543 -3.71 -9.98 -29.09
N GLU A 544 -3.18 -9.53 -30.23
CA GLU A 544 -3.60 -8.26 -30.82
C GLU A 544 -5.08 -8.26 -31.21
N GLU A 545 -5.60 -9.36 -31.75
CA GLU A 545 -6.98 -9.47 -32.19
C GLU A 545 -7.97 -9.38 -31.03
N MET A 546 -7.69 -10.10 -29.93
CA MET A 546 -8.55 -10.06 -28.76
C MET A 546 -8.49 -8.70 -28.07
N MET A 547 -7.30 -8.10 -27.93
CA MET A 547 -7.18 -6.74 -27.38
C MET A 547 -7.89 -5.71 -28.26
N ALA A 548 -7.75 -5.80 -29.59
CA ALA A 548 -8.49 -4.94 -30.51
C ALA A 548 -10.00 -5.06 -30.35
N ALA A 549 -10.53 -6.27 -30.13
CA ALA A 549 -11.94 -6.45 -29.83
C ALA A 549 -12.35 -5.77 -28.51
N VAL A 550 -11.54 -5.83 -27.45
CA VAL A 550 -11.80 -5.16 -26.17
C VAL A 550 -11.84 -3.63 -26.34
N TYR A 551 -10.82 -3.05 -26.98
CA TYR A 551 -10.78 -1.60 -27.21
C TYR A 551 -11.94 -1.13 -28.12
N ALA A 552 -12.23 -1.86 -29.21
CA ALA A 552 -13.36 -1.56 -30.09
C ALA A 552 -14.70 -1.67 -29.35
N TYR A 553 -14.87 -2.70 -28.52
CA TYR A 553 -16.06 -2.87 -27.69
C TYR A 553 -16.26 -1.67 -26.75
N ASN A 554 -15.19 -1.20 -26.09
CA ASN A 554 -15.26 -0.04 -25.21
C ASN A 554 -15.67 1.25 -25.96
N VAL A 555 -15.24 1.44 -27.21
CA VAL A 555 -15.71 2.55 -28.05
C VAL A 555 -17.19 2.39 -28.39
N LEU A 556 -17.59 1.23 -28.92
CA LEU A 556 -18.95 0.97 -29.40
C LEU A 556 -19.99 0.99 -28.27
N THR A 557 -19.58 0.68 -27.04
CA THR A 557 -20.44 0.71 -25.85
C THR A 557 -20.35 2.03 -25.07
N ASN A 558 -19.71 3.06 -25.64
CA ASN A 558 -19.57 4.39 -25.06
C ASN A 558 -18.87 4.41 -23.69
N ARG A 559 -17.94 3.48 -23.47
CA ARG A 559 -17.09 3.41 -22.26
C ARG A 559 -15.78 4.16 -22.46
N ASP A 560 -15.18 4.04 -23.65
CA ASP A 560 -14.07 4.88 -24.08
C ASP A 560 -14.63 6.16 -24.72
N LYS A 561 -15.03 7.11 -23.87
CA LYS A 561 -15.56 8.41 -24.31
C LYS A 561 -14.50 9.11 -25.15
N GLN A 562 -14.90 9.65 -26.30
CA GLN A 562 -14.00 10.27 -27.29
C GLN A 562 -12.98 9.32 -27.93
N SER A 563 -13.09 8.00 -27.67
CA SER A 563 -12.22 6.97 -28.25
C SER A 563 -10.73 7.18 -27.95
N THR A 564 -10.39 7.86 -26.84
CA THR A 564 -9.02 8.26 -26.53
C THR A 564 -8.11 7.04 -26.38
N LYS A 565 -8.51 6.04 -25.59
CA LYS A 565 -7.69 4.84 -25.37
C LYS A 565 -7.53 4.01 -26.63
N TYR A 566 -8.59 3.92 -27.45
CA TYR A 566 -8.55 3.26 -28.75
C TYR A 566 -7.58 3.96 -29.71
N ILE A 567 -7.65 5.29 -29.80
CA ILE A 567 -6.77 6.09 -30.66
C ILE A 567 -5.31 5.94 -30.20
N GLU A 568 -5.04 6.10 -28.90
CA GLU A 568 -3.69 5.92 -28.33
C GLU A 568 -3.09 4.56 -28.68
N ARG A 569 -3.89 3.48 -28.62
CA ARG A 569 -3.41 2.12 -28.90
C ARG A 569 -3.15 1.86 -30.38
N PHE A 570 -3.90 2.49 -31.29
CA PHE A 570 -3.90 2.15 -32.72
C PHE A 570 -3.44 3.29 -33.65
N ALA A 571 -3.01 4.43 -33.12
CA ALA A 571 -2.59 5.61 -33.89
C ALA A 571 -1.54 5.27 -34.97
N ASP A 572 -0.55 4.47 -34.62
CA ASP A 572 0.58 4.12 -35.51
C ASP A 572 0.22 3.04 -36.55
N ARG A 573 -0.97 2.42 -36.43
CA ARG A 573 -1.42 1.35 -37.34
C ARG A 573 -2.22 1.87 -38.53
N VAL A 574 -2.52 3.16 -38.56
CA VAL A 574 -3.26 3.75 -39.67
C VAL A 574 -2.27 4.04 -40.80
N PRO A 575 -2.38 3.42 -42.00
CA PRO A 575 -1.66 3.91 -43.17
C PRO A 575 -2.13 5.34 -43.41
N ALA A 576 -1.24 6.31 -43.26
CA ALA A 576 -1.52 7.74 -43.20
C ALA A 576 -2.62 8.17 -44.19
N SER A 577 -3.87 8.19 -43.72
CA SER A 577 -4.96 8.78 -44.47
C SER A 577 -4.89 10.28 -44.22
N THR A 578 -4.88 11.03 -45.30
CA THR A 578 -4.79 12.51 -45.33
C THR A 578 -5.80 13.22 -44.42
N ALA A 579 -6.84 12.53 -43.96
CA ALA A 579 -7.84 13.03 -43.01
C ALA A 579 -7.36 13.09 -41.54
N LEU A 580 -6.52 12.16 -41.08
CA LEU A 580 -6.02 12.15 -39.69
C LEU A 580 -4.89 13.16 -39.47
N ALA A 581 -4.08 13.44 -40.50
CA ALA A 581 -3.04 14.47 -40.44
C ALA A 581 -3.61 15.90 -40.29
N GLN A 582 -4.86 16.14 -40.71
CA GLN A 582 -5.55 17.42 -40.50
C GLN A 582 -6.21 17.50 -39.12
N ALA A 583 -6.71 16.39 -38.58
CA ALA A 583 -7.27 16.34 -37.23
C ALA A 583 -6.19 16.46 -36.13
N ALA A 584 -5.00 15.89 -36.36
CA ALA A 584 -3.85 16.00 -35.45
C ALA A 584 -3.30 17.44 -35.33
N LYS A 585 -3.58 18.33 -36.30
CA LYS A 585 -3.16 19.75 -36.26
C LYS A 585 -4.08 20.65 -35.42
N ALA A 586 -5.22 20.14 -34.95
CA ALA A 586 -6.23 20.94 -34.23
C ALA A 586 -6.31 20.66 -32.72
N ALA A 587 -5.50 19.74 -32.18
CA ALA A 587 -5.41 19.49 -30.75
C ALA A 587 -4.17 20.18 -30.15
N PRO A 588 -4.25 20.85 -28.99
CA PRO A 588 -3.07 21.32 -28.28
C PRO A 588 -2.26 20.10 -27.84
N ALA A 589 -1.04 19.96 -28.38
CA ALA A 589 -0.11 18.92 -27.98
C ALA A 589 0.37 19.18 -26.54
N ALA A 590 -0.23 18.49 -25.58
CA ALA A 590 0.30 18.31 -24.25
C ALA A 590 0.33 16.81 -23.96
N SER A 591 1.29 16.11 -24.55
CA SER A 591 1.80 14.86 -23.99
C SER A 591 3.31 14.91 -24.04
N ALA A 592 3.91 14.85 -22.86
CA ALA A 592 5.33 14.61 -22.71
C ALA A 592 5.61 13.23 -23.29
N THR A 593 6.37 13.18 -24.38
CA THR A 593 6.95 11.95 -24.90
C THR A 593 7.81 11.33 -23.80
N GLU A 594 7.42 10.16 -23.31
CA GLU A 594 8.37 9.28 -22.63
C GLU A 594 9.48 8.99 -23.65
N ALA A 595 10.72 9.33 -23.31
CA ALA A 595 11.86 8.99 -24.13
C ALA A 595 11.95 7.46 -24.19
N GLU A 596 11.62 6.85 -25.32
CA GLU A 596 11.89 5.43 -25.54
C GLU A 596 13.38 5.20 -25.34
N LEU A 597 13.71 4.32 -24.39
CA LEU A 597 15.07 3.86 -24.13
C LEU A 597 15.58 3.18 -25.40
N THR A 598 16.43 3.89 -26.15
CA THR A 598 17.04 3.40 -27.39
C THR A 598 18.55 3.33 -27.23
N GLY A 599 19.19 2.28 -27.76
CA GLY A 599 20.64 2.10 -27.69
C GLY A 599 21.09 0.84 -26.93
N PRO A 600 22.41 0.63 -26.82
CA PRO A 600 22.99 -0.62 -26.27
C PRO A 600 22.65 -0.83 -24.79
N TYR A 601 22.37 0.24 -24.04
CA TYR A 601 22.07 0.19 -22.60
C TYR A 601 20.59 0.01 -22.28
N ALA A 602 19.70 0.08 -23.27
CA ALA A 602 18.25 0.12 -23.07
C ALA A 602 17.69 -1.06 -22.27
N ALA A 603 18.22 -2.28 -22.49
CA ALA A 603 17.77 -3.48 -21.79
C ALA A 603 18.10 -3.43 -20.29
N LEU A 604 19.33 -3.00 -19.94
CA LEU A 604 19.73 -2.81 -18.54
C LEU A 604 18.92 -1.68 -17.88
N MET A 605 18.78 -0.54 -18.57
CA MET A 605 18.00 0.58 -18.05
C MET A 605 16.54 0.18 -17.78
N LYS A 606 15.92 -0.56 -18.69
CA LYS A 606 14.56 -1.08 -18.52
C LYS A 606 14.48 -2.08 -17.36
N ALA A 607 15.44 -2.99 -17.23
CA ALA A 607 15.47 -3.94 -16.11
C ALA A 607 15.58 -3.23 -14.75
N VAL A 608 16.42 -2.19 -14.65
CA VAL A 608 16.53 -1.34 -13.45
C VAL A 608 15.23 -0.59 -13.19
N GLU A 609 14.65 0.07 -14.20
CA GLU A 609 13.39 0.80 -14.06
C GLU A 609 12.24 -0.10 -13.56
N LYS A 610 12.21 -1.36 -14.00
CA LYS A 610 11.20 -2.37 -13.61
C LYS A 610 11.54 -3.12 -12.32
N GLY A 611 12.68 -2.87 -11.68
CA GLY A 611 13.10 -3.57 -10.46
C GLY A 611 13.48 -5.04 -10.66
N LEU A 612 13.81 -5.44 -11.90
CA LEU A 612 14.15 -6.82 -12.25
C LEU A 612 15.62 -7.11 -11.93
N LYS A 613 15.91 -7.53 -10.69
CA LYS A 613 17.27 -7.76 -10.19
C LYS A 613 18.08 -8.75 -11.05
N GLY A 614 17.47 -9.88 -11.39
CA GLY A 614 18.12 -10.92 -12.20
C GLY A 614 18.48 -10.43 -13.60
N ASP A 615 17.55 -9.74 -14.26
CA ASP A 615 17.75 -9.19 -15.60
C ASP A 615 18.78 -8.08 -15.58
N ALA A 616 18.76 -7.22 -14.55
CA ALA A 616 19.76 -6.17 -14.37
C ALA A 616 21.16 -6.80 -14.25
N ALA A 617 21.33 -7.84 -13.43
CA ALA A 617 22.60 -8.56 -13.32
C ALA A 617 23.01 -9.25 -14.65
N ALA A 618 22.07 -9.92 -15.32
CA ALA A 618 22.34 -10.63 -16.57
C ALA A 618 22.72 -9.68 -17.73
N HIS A 619 21.97 -8.59 -17.92
CA HIS A 619 22.28 -7.56 -18.91
C HIS A 619 23.59 -6.84 -18.60
N THR A 620 23.89 -6.62 -17.32
CA THR A 620 25.18 -6.05 -16.89
C THR A 620 26.34 -6.97 -17.27
N ARG A 621 26.26 -8.27 -17.00
CA ARG A 621 27.30 -9.23 -17.43
C ARG A 621 27.50 -9.24 -18.94
N ALA A 622 26.40 -9.15 -19.71
CA ALA A 622 26.47 -9.09 -21.17
C ALA A 622 27.18 -7.81 -21.65
N LEU A 623 26.86 -6.65 -21.05
CA LEU A 623 27.50 -5.38 -21.39
C LEU A 623 28.98 -5.34 -20.99
N LEU A 624 29.34 -5.89 -19.83
CA LEU A 624 30.73 -5.93 -19.34
C LEU A 624 31.66 -6.79 -20.19
N ALA A 625 31.12 -7.63 -21.09
CA ALA A 625 31.91 -8.35 -22.08
C ALA A 625 32.51 -7.41 -23.14
N GLU A 626 31.86 -6.28 -23.42
CA GLU A 626 32.22 -5.35 -24.50
C GLU A 626 32.56 -3.93 -24.01
N LYS A 627 32.08 -3.55 -22.83
CA LYS A 627 32.12 -2.18 -22.30
C LYS A 627 32.97 -2.06 -21.03
N GLN A 628 33.45 -0.85 -20.74
CA GLN A 628 34.16 -0.60 -19.49
C GLN A 628 33.19 -0.53 -18.30
N PRO A 629 33.56 -1.03 -17.11
CA PRO A 629 32.69 -1.02 -15.93
C PRO A 629 32.13 0.37 -15.59
N LEU A 630 32.96 1.42 -15.65
CA LEU A 630 32.53 2.79 -15.39
C LEU A 630 31.59 3.34 -16.48
N GLU A 631 31.80 2.96 -17.75
CA GLU A 631 30.90 3.34 -18.84
C GLU A 631 29.48 2.78 -18.60
N VAL A 632 29.36 1.55 -18.10
CA VAL A 632 28.06 0.95 -17.76
C VAL A 632 27.38 1.68 -16.59
N VAL A 633 28.15 2.18 -15.62
CA VAL A 633 27.60 2.99 -14.51
C VAL A 633 27.06 4.31 -15.04
N ASP A 634 27.87 5.06 -15.78
CA ASP A 634 27.56 6.43 -16.19
C ASP A 634 26.51 6.51 -17.31
N GLU A 635 26.51 5.54 -18.25
CA GLU A 635 25.61 5.56 -19.42
C GLU A 635 24.34 4.71 -19.23
N ALA A 636 24.29 3.82 -18.23
CA ALA A 636 23.12 2.96 -17.99
C ALA A 636 22.53 3.12 -16.59
N LEU A 637 23.30 2.90 -15.52
CA LEU A 637 22.75 2.85 -14.16
C LEU A 637 22.32 4.23 -13.66
N ILE A 638 23.16 5.26 -13.80
CA ILE A 638 22.82 6.63 -13.37
C ILE A 638 21.59 7.14 -14.14
N PRO A 639 21.54 7.07 -15.49
CA PRO A 639 20.37 7.55 -16.22
C PRO A 639 19.09 6.76 -15.91
N ALA A 640 19.18 5.45 -15.64
CA ALA A 640 18.02 4.66 -15.23
C ALA A 640 17.49 5.10 -13.85
N LEU A 641 18.39 5.35 -12.89
CA LEU A 641 18.04 5.85 -11.56
C LEU A 641 17.49 7.28 -11.60
N ASP A 642 18.00 8.13 -12.50
CA ASP A 642 17.47 9.48 -12.71
C ASP A 642 16.04 9.44 -13.28
N ILE A 643 15.74 8.51 -14.21
CA ILE A 643 14.38 8.27 -14.73
C ILE A 643 13.45 7.82 -13.59
N VAL A 644 13.87 6.84 -12.79
CA VAL A 644 13.10 6.33 -11.65
C VAL A 644 12.85 7.45 -10.64
N GLY A 645 13.87 8.24 -10.31
CA GLY A 645 13.77 9.40 -9.41
C GLY A 645 12.82 10.47 -9.95
N ALA A 646 12.85 10.77 -11.25
CA ALA A 646 11.91 11.69 -11.89
C ALA A 646 10.46 11.16 -11.88
N LYS A 647 10.26 9.84 -12.04
CA LYS A 647 8.93 9.21 -11.93
C LYS A 647 8.42 9.24 -10.48
N TYR A 648 9.29 9.07 -9.49
CA TYR A 648 8.94 9.22 -8.08
C TYR A 648 8.48 10.65 -7.74
N GLU A 649 9.22 11.68 -8.18
CA GLU A 649 8.82 13.09 -7.98
C GLU A 649 7.48 13.46 -8.64
N LYS A 650 7.19 12.86 -9.80
CA LYS A 650 5.92 13.05 -10.51
C LYS A 650 4.77 12.26 -9.88
N GLY A 651 5.03 11.42 -8.87
CA GLY A 651 4.05 10.55 -8.24
C GLY A 651 3.54 9.43 -9.16
N THR A 652 4.33 9.04 -10.18
CA THR A 652 4.02 7.92 -11.08
C THR A 652 4.71 6.62 -10.67
N LEU A 653 5.81 6.71 -9.90
CA LEU A 653 6.37 5.61 -9.11
C LEU A 653 6.25 5.96 -7.62
N PHE A 654 6.17 4.93 -6.77
CA PHE A 654 6.11 5.10 -5.31
C PHE A 654 7.27 4.39 -4.64
N LEU A 655 7.37 4.56 -3.32
CA LEU A 655 8.51 4.11 -2.54
C LEU A 655 8.86 2.62 -2.74
N PRO A 656 7.90 1.66 -2.74
CA PRO A 656 8.22 0.26 -2.98
C PRO A 656 8.92 0.03 -4.33
N GLN A 657 8.44 0.67 -5.40
CA GLN A 657 9.05 0.54 -6.73
C GLN A 657 10.42 1.22 -6.78
N LEU A 658 10.59 2.37 -6.12
CA LEU A 658 11.88 3.06 -6.01
C LEU A 658 12.93 2.17 -5.34
N LEU A 659 12.58 1.53 -4.22
CA LEU A 659 13.47 0.62 -3.49
C LEU A 659 13.83 -0.63 -4.30
N GLN A 660 12.92 -1.12 -5.12
CA GLN A 660 13.20 -2.26 -5.99
C GLN A 660 14.08 -1.90 -7.17
N ALA A 661 13.83 -0.77 -7.83
CA ALA A 661 14.70 -0.27 -8.88
C ALA A 661 16.11 -0.03 -8.34
N ALA A 662 16.21 0.56 -7.14
CA ALA A 662 17.46 0.67 -6.40
C ALA A 662 18.14 -0.68 -6.17
N SER A 663 17.41 -1.71 -5.72
CA SER A 663 17.99 -3.02 -5.48
C SER A 663 18.37 -3.76 -6.78
N ALA A 664 17.66 -3.52 -7.89
CA ALA A 664 18.05 -4.00 -9.21
C ALA A 664 19.33 -3.31 -9.71
N ALA A 665 19.45 -2.00 -9.51
CA ALA A 665 20.69 -1.25 -9.76
C ALA A 665 21.85 -1.77 -8.89
N GLN A 666 21.60 -2.06 -7.60
CA GLN A 666 22.60 -2.63 -6.71
C GLN A 666 23.10 -4.00 -7.21
N SER A 667 22.19 -4.86 -7.70
CA SER A 667 22.57 -6.15 -8.28
C SER A 667 23.46 -5.98 -9.53
N ALA A 668 23.19 -4.96 -10.35
CA ALA A 668 24.08 -4.57 -11.45
C ALA A 668 25.43 -4.04 -10.95
N PHE A 669 25.44 -3.16 -9.93
CA PHE A 669 26.67 -2.65 -9.33
C PHE A 669 27.55 -3.75 -8.74
N GLU A 670 26.98 -4.81 -8.16
CA GLU A 670 27.75 -5.96 -7.65
C GLU A 670 28.50 -6.70 -8.76
N GLU A 671 27.87 -6.88 -9.93
CA GLU A 671 28.51 -7.46 -11.12
C GLU A 671 29.64 -6.56 -11.63
N ILE A 672 29.41 -5.23 -11.64
CA ILE A 672 30.42 -4.22 -12.02
C ILE A 672 31.60 -4.25 -11.05
N LYS A 673 31.35 -4.26 -9.73
CA LYS A 673 32.39 -4.38 -8.70
C LYS A 673 33.20 -5.65 -8.86
N THR A 674 32.54 -6.77 -9.13
CA THR A 674 33.19 -8.05 -9.39
C THR A 674 34.12 -7.96 -10.61
N ALA A 675 33.66 -7.34 -11.69
CA ALA A 675 34.48 -7.13 -12.89
C ALA A 675 35.66 -6.16 -12.65
N ILE A 676 35.48 -5.09 -11.88
CA ILE A 676 36.54 -4.15 -11.48
C ILE A 676 37.59 -4.85 -10.63
N ALA A 677 37.16 -5.62 -9.62
CA ALA A 677 38.05 -6.39 -8.74
C ALA A 677 38.89 -7.41 -9.52
N GLN A 678 38.30 -8.05 -10.55
CA GLN A 678 39.01 -8.96 -11.45
C GLN A 678 40.03 -8.24 -12.35
N LYS A 679 39.83 -6.95 -12.64
CA LYS A 679 40.75 -6.12 -13.45
C LYS A 679 41.80 -5.37 -12.63
N GLY A 680 41.76 -5.44 -11.29
CA GLY A 680 42.78 -4.86 -10.40
C GLY A 680 42.74 -3.33 -10.28
N GLU A 681 41.67 -2.68 -10.74
CA GLU A 681 41.45 -1.25 -10.57
C GLU A 681 40.74 -1.00 -9.22
N GLY A 682 41.29 -0.13 -8.38
CA GLY A 682 40.64 0.22 -7.10
C GLY A 682 39.32 0.95 -7.35
N SER A 683 38.25 0.55 -6.66
CA SER A 683 36.97 1.27 -6.68
C SER A 683 37.17 2.70 -6.15
N ALA A 684 37.03 3.70 -7.01
CA ALA A 684 37.02 5.11 -6.60
C ALA A 684 35.60 5.49 -6.15
N SER A 685 35.38 5.64 -4.84
CA SER A 685 34.14 6.22 -4.30
C SER A 685 34.02 7.69 -4.72
N LYS A 686 32.81 8.16 -5.04
CA LYS A 686 32.53 9.57 -5.40
C LYS A 686 32.58 10.53 -4.20
N GLY A 687 32.69 10.01 -2.99
CA GLY A 687 32.69 10.80 -1.75
C GLY A 687 32.14 9.98 -0.59
N ARG A 688 32.50 10.35 0.65
CA ARG A 688 32.03 9.68 1.87
C ARG A 688 31.02 10.56 2.60
N ILE A 689 29.91 9.96 3.05
CA ILE A 689 28.79 10.65 3.67
C ILE A 689 28.41 9.92 4.97
N VAL A 690 28.21 10.65 6.07
CA VAL A 690 27.63 10.09 7.31
C VAL A 690 26.14 10.34 7.32
N LEU A 691 25.34 9.32 7.65
CA LEU A 691 23.90 9.44 7.87
C LEU A 691 23.53 8.99 9.28
N ALA A 692 22.66 9.75 9.96
CA ALA A 692 22.17 9.41 11.28
C ALA A 692 20.71 9.87 11.49
N THR A 693 19.90 9.02 12.14
CA THR A 693 18.63 9.45 12.73
C THR A 693 18.95 9.93 14.15
N VAL A 694 18.57 11.16 14.45
CA VAL A 694 19.03 11.87 15.65
C VAL A 694 18.55 11.21 16.95
N LYS A 695 19.25 11.47 18.05
CA LYS A 695 18.91 10.97 19.38
C LYS A 695 17.43 11.19 19.73
N GLY A 696 16.81 10.17 20.30
CA GLY A 696 15.40 10.12 20.68
C GLY A 696 14.46 9.80 19.52
N ASP A 697 14.96 9.68 18.29
CA ASP A 697 14.18 9.30 17.12
C ASP A 697 14.57 7.90 16.64
N VAL A 698 13.58 7.02 16.59
CA VAL A 698 13.75 5.63 16.15
C VAL A 698 13.24 5.41 14.73
N HIS A 699 12.68 6.44 14.09
CA HIS A 699 12.18 6.33 12.73
C HIS A 699 13.33 6.57 11.74
N ASP A 700 13.77 5.51 11.10
CA ASP A 700 14.94 5.52 10.23
C ASP A 700 14.63 5.15 8.78
N ILE A 701 13.35 4.92 8.45
CA ILE A 701 12.90 4.61 7.10
C ILE A 701 13.39 5.67 6.11
N GLY A 702 13.16 6.95 6.39
CA GLY A 702 13.62 8.06 5.54
C GLY A 702 15.14 8.06 5.32
N LYS A 703 15.91 7.88 6.40
CA LYS A 703 17.38 7.77 6.35
C LYS A 703 17.84 6.57 5.52
N ASN A 704 17.23 5.40 5.72
CA ASN A 704 17.58 4.17 5.01
C ASN A 704 17.33 4.31 3.51
N ILE A 705 16.27 5.02 3.12
CA ILE A 705 16.03 5.36 1.71
C ILE A 705 17.13 6.27 1.17
N VAL A 706 17.48 7.34 1.89
CA VAL A 706 18.58 8.25 1.50
C VAL A 706 19.89 7.49 1.37
N ARG A 707 20.19 6.58 2.31
CA ARG A 707 21.35 5.69 2.25
C ARG A 707 21.36 4.89 0.95
N VAL A 708 20.29 4.13 0.69
CA VAL A 708 20.18 3.26 -0.48
C VAL A 708 20.34 4.08 -1.77
N ILE A 709 19.71 5.26 -1.84
CA ILE A 709 19.82 6.14 -3.00
C ILE A 709 21.26 6.65 -3.17
N LEU A 710 21.90 7.16 -2.12
CA LEU A 710 23.28 7.67 -2.18
C LEU A 710 24.28 6.57 -2.55
N GLU A 711 24.15 5.37 -1.97
CA GLU A 711 24.96 4.20 -2.35
C GLU A 711 24.79 3.87 -3.84
N ASN A 712 23.57 3.97 -4.37
CA ASN A 712 23.28 3.76 -5.80
C ASN A 712 23.84 4.85 -6.72
N TYR A 713 24.05 6.07 -6.23
CA TYR A 713 24.75 7.11 -6.97
C TYR A 713 26.29 6.99 -6.88
N GLY A 714 26.80 5.97 -6.18
CA GLY A 714 28.23 5.67 -6.07
C GLY A 714 28.95 6.35 -4.91
N PHE A 715 28.22 6.84 -3.91
CA PHE A 715 28.79 7.40 -2.67
C PHE A 715 29.03 6.29 -1.63
N GLU A 716 30.06 6.47 -0.79
CA GLU A 716 30.27 5.62 0.39
C GLU A 716 29.47 6.18 1.57
N VAL A 717 28.45 5.45 2.02
CA VAL A 717 27.58 5.90 3.12
C VAL A 717 27.95 5.18 4.42
N LEU A 718 28.33 5.96 5.43
CA LEU A 718 28.49 5.54 6.81
C LEU A 718 27.19 5.76 7.57
N ASP A 719 26.37 4.73 7.64
CA ASP A 719 25.09 4.77 8.36
C ASP A 719 25.29 4.46 9.84
N LEU A 720 25.02 5.44 10.69
CA LEU A 720 25.11 5.32 12.15
C LEU A 720 23.85 4.74 12.80
N GLY A 721 22.80 4.51 12.02
CA GLY A 721 21.54 3.94 12.50
C GLY A 721 20.62 4.98 13.14
N ARG A 722 19.84 4.52 14.12
CA ARG A 722 18.77 5.28 14.79
C ARG A 722 19.05 5.54 16.25
N ASP A 723 18.37 6.53 16.81
CA ASP A 723 18.59 7.01 18.18
C ASP A 723 20.08 7.33 18.44
N VAL A 724 20.74 7.99 17.47
CA VAL A 724 22.19 8.15 17.49
C VAL A 724 22.60 9.29 18.44
N PRO A 725 23.46 9.03 19.45
CA PRO A 725 23.98 10.08 20.31
C PRO A 725 24.80 11.13 19.53
N VAL A 726 24.74 12.38 19.98
CA VAL A 726 25.48 13.52 19.39
C VAL A 726 26.98 13.22 19.26
N GLU A 727 27.59 12.68 20.31
CA GLU A 727 29.03 12.39 20.34
C GLU A 727 29.42 11.35 19.28
N THR A 728 28.61 10.32 19.07
CA THR A 728 28.85 9.30 18.05
C THR A 728 28.92 9.90 16.64
N VAL A 729 28.07 10.87 16.33
CA VAL A 729 28.11 11.57 15.03
C VAL A 729 29.40 12.37 14.90
N VAL A 730 29.72 13.19 15.90
CA VAL A 730 30.93 14.04 15.91
C VAL A 730 32.21 13.21 15.80
N ASP A 731 32.31 12.13 16.57
CA ASP A 731 33.49 11.27 16.58
C ASP A 731 33.64 10.51 15.27
N THR A 732 32.55 10.00 14.69
CA THR A 732 32.61 9.34 13.38
C THR A 732 33.09 10.29 12.28
N VAL A 733 32.54 11.52 12.23
CA VAL A 733 32.93 12.52 11.24
C VAL A 733 34.42 12.86 11.34
N ARG A 734 34.93 12.98 12.57
CA ARG A 734 36.36 13.23 12.85
C ARG A 734 37.25 12.05 12.48
N GLU A 735 36.90 10.84 12.90
CA GLU A 735 37.72 9.64 12.72
C GLU A 735 37.77 9.16 11.26
N LYS A 736 36.69 9.38 10.52
CA LYS A 736 36.53 8.89 9.15
C LYS A 736 36.74 9.96 8.07
N ASP A 737 37.09 11.18 8.48
CA ASP A 737 37.35 12.34 7.61
C ASP A 737 36.21 12.59 6.62
N VAL A 738 35.02 12.85 7.17
CA VAL A 738 33.77 12.96 6.39
C VAL A 738 33.40 14.42 6.21
N HIS A 739 33.15 14.83 4.97
CA HIS A 739 32.87 16.23 4.64
C HIS A 739 31.38 16.54 4.38
N LEU A 740 30.51 15.52 4.35
CA LEU A 740 29.05 15.70 4.24
C LEU A 740 28.31 14.83 5.26
N VAL A 741 27.44 15.44 6.06
CA VAL A 741 26.65 14.80 7.12
C VAL A 741 25.16 14.99 6.83
N GLY A 742 24.39 13.90 6.83
CA GLY A 742 22.94 13.91 6.74
C GLY A 742 22.28 13.53 8.05
N LEU A 743 21.39 14.38 8.56
CA LEU A 743 20.61 14.13 9.78
C LEU A 743 19.12 14.00 9.48
N SER A 744 18.45 13.03 10.11
CA SER A 744 17.01 12.77 9.95
C SER A 744 16.24 12.84 11.27
N ALA A 745 15.03 13.41 11.24
CA ALA A 745 14.06 13.37 12.34
C ALA A 745 12.60 13.30 11.82
N LEU A 746 11.79 12.43 12.40
CA LEU A 746 10.36 12.28 12.07
C LEU A 746 9.45 12.83 13.17
N MET A 747 9.90 12.87 14.42
CA MET A 747 9.07 13.36 15.53
C MET A 747 9.33 14.84 15.84
N THR A 748 8.28 15.62 16.11
CA THR A 748 8.47 17.01 16.59
C THR A 748 9.25 17.06 17.91
N THR A 749 9.15 16.01 18.73
CA THR A 749 9.92 15.83 19.96
C THR A 749 11.41 15.65 19.74
N THR A 750 11.93 15.45 18.53
CA THR A 750 13.35 15.11 18.28
C THR A 750 14.09 16.20 17.50
N LEU A 751 13.38 17.24 17.04
CA LEU A 751 13.94 18.39 16.33
C LEU A 751 15.06 19.11 17.11
N LYS A 752 14.92 19.25 18.43
CA LYS A 752 15.96 19.88 19.26
C LYS A 752 17.22 19.02 19.37
N SER A 753 17.12 17.69 19.33
CA SER A 753 18.30 16.82 19.28
C SER A 753 19.06 16.94 17.96
N MET A 754 18.35 17.26 16.87
CA MET A 754 19.00 17.65 15.61
C MET A 754 19.78 18.96 15.76
N GLU A 755 19.18 19.99 16.35
CA GLU A 755 19.86 21.27 16.65
C GLU A 755 21.11 21.06 17.53
N GLU A 756 21.01 20.25 18.58
CA GLU A 756 22.14 19.90 19.46
C GLU A 756 23.28 19.21 18.69
N THR A 757 22.96 18.34 17.73
CA THR A 757 23.94 17.65 16.89
C THR A 757 24.68 18.62 15.97
N ILE A 758 23.95 19.52 15.32
CA ILE A 758 24.51 20.54 14.42
C ILE A 758 25.43 21.49 15.18
N ALA A 759 24.97 21.97 16.34
CA ALA A 759 25.76 22.84 17.21
C ALA A 759 27.06 22.16 17.66
N ALA A 760 27.03 20.85 17.96
CA ALA A 760 28.22 20.10 18.36
C ALA A 760 29.22 19.91 17.20
N LEU A 761 28.75 19.62 15.98
CA LEU A 761 29.60 19.53 14.78
C LEU A 761 30.32 20.86 14.50
N HIS A 762 29.60 21.99 14.59
CA HIS A 762 30.18 23.32 14.45
C HIS A 762 31.15 23.67 15.59
N ALA A 763 30.81 23.35 16.84
CA ALA A 763 31.66 23.60 18.00
C ALA A 763 32.99 22.81 17.92
N ALA A 764 32.95 21.60 17.36
CA ALA A 764 34.11 20.77 17.09
C ALA A 764 34.99 21.28 15.92
N LYS A 765 34.53 22.29 15.17
CA LYS A 765 35.22 22.89 14.01
C LYS A 765 35.62 21.86 12.95
N LEU A 766 34.75 20.88 12.72
CA LEU A 766 34.95 19.88 11.66
C LEU A 766 34.65 20.51 10.31
N ASP A 767 35.47 20.18 9.30
CA ASP A 767 35.28 20.66 7.92
C ASP A 767 34.22 19.81 7.22
N CYS A 768 32.95 19.99 7.60
CA CYS A 768 31.84 19.25 7.03
C CYS A 768 30.63 20.16 6.76
N LYS A 769 29.89 19.85 5.70
CA LYS A 769 28.57 20.41 5.41
C LYS A 769 27.48 19.51 5.98
N ILE A 770 26.38 20.13 6.41
CA ILE A 770 25.27 19.45 7.08
C ILE A 770 23.99 19.61 6.26
N MET A 771 23.45 18.50 5.78
CA MET A 771 22.10 18.43 5.22
C MET A 771 21.12 17.81 6.22
N VAL A 772 19.90 18.35 6.28
CA VAL A 772 18.85 17.84 7.18
C VAL A 772 17.57 17.53 6.42
N GLY A 773 16.80 16.56 6.92
CA GLY A 773 15.49 16.21 6.36
C GLY A 773 14.60 15.46 7.36
N GLY A 774 13.37 15.18 6.95
CA GLY A 774 12.38 14.42 7.72
C GLY A 774 11.01 15.09 7.78
N ALA A 775 9.97 14.32 8.12
CA ALA A 775 8.57 14.72 7.90
C ALA A 775 8.12 15.98 8.67
N VAL A 776 8.80 16.30 9.76
CA VAL A 776 8.50 17.46 10.61
C VAL A 776 9.42 18.66 10.34
N LEU A 777 10.36 18.55 9.40
CA LEU A 777 11.27 19.63 9.04
C LEU A 777 10.65 20.55 7.98
N THR A 778 11.02 21.83 8.05
CA THR A 778 10.74 22.81 7.00
C THR A 778 12.04 23.52 6.59
N PRO A 779 12.11 24.13 5.40
CA PRO A 779 13.28 24.92 4.99
C PRO A 779 13.68 25.98 6.02
N GLU A 780 12.68 26.66 6.59
CA GLU A 780 12.88 27.73 7.58
C GLU A 780 13.43 27.17 8.90
N TYR A 781 12.98 25.98 9.31
CA TYR A 781 13.50 25.31 10.51
C TYR A 781 14.96 24.90 10.31
N ALA A 782 15.28 24.31 9.16
CA ALA A 782 16.62 23.86 8.83
C ALA A 782 17.64 25.00 8.89
N GLU A 783 17.31 26.16 8.33
CA GLU A 783 18.14 27.37 8.39
C GLU A 783 18.33 27.84 9.84
N LYS A 784 17.24 27.86 10.63
CA LYS A 784 17.27 28.31 12.02
C LYS A 784 18.21 27.47 12.90
N ILE A 785 18.23 26.15 12.72
CA ILE A 785 19.09 25.25 13.50
C ILE A 785 20.53 25.18 12.97
N GLY A 786 20.85 25.95 11.92
CA GLY A 786 22.20 26.07 11.36
C GLY A 786 22.57 24.96 10.38
N ALA A 787 21.62 24.28 9.75
CA ALA A 787 21.95 23.34 8.67
C ALA A 787 22.40 24.11 7.41
N ASP A 788 23.32 23.54 6.63
CA ASP A 788 23.75 24.12 5.36
C ASP A 788 22.74 23.87 4.23
N CYS A 789 22.02 22.75 4.29
CA CYS A 789 21.09 22.32 3.25
C CYS A 789 19.83 21.67 3.85
N TYR A 790 18.68 21.93 3.22
CA TYR A 790 17.43 21.22 3.49
C TYR A 790 17.10 20.26 2.35
N ALA A 791 16.89 18.99 2.69
CA ALA A 791 16.43 17.96 1.77
C ALA A 791 14.96 17.63 2.08
N LYS A 792 14.07 18.10 1.21
CA LYS A 792 12.63 17.80 1.31
C LYS A 792 12.31 16.32 1.07
N ASP A 793 13.16 15.62 0.32
CA ASP A 793 13.01 14.22 -0.06
C ASP A 793 14.38 13.57 -0.32
N ALA A 794 14.35 12.25 -0.56
CA ALA A 794 15.57 11.47 -0.72
C ALA A 794 16.32 11.77 -2.03
N LYS A 795 15.63 12.23 -3.08
CA LYS A 795 16.29 12.64 -4.33
C LYS A 795 17.05 13.95 -4.13
N ARG A 796 16.44 14.95 -3.46
CA ARG A 796 17.15 16.20 -3.16
C ARG A 796 18.39 15.95 -2.31
N SER A 797 18.38 14.95 -1.43
CA SER A 797 19.57 14.53 -0.68
C SER A 797 20.70 14.06 -1.61
N ALA A 798 20.37 13.30 -2.66
CA ALA A 798 21.33 12.89 -3.69
C ALA A 798 21.82 14.07 -4.55
N ASP A 799 20.93 14.98 -4.93
CA ASP A 799 21.30 16.19 -5.69
C ASP A 799 22.26 17.07 -4.88
N ILE A 800 22.00 17.26 -3.59
CA ILE A 800 22.92 17.97 -2.67
C ILE A 800 24.29 17.28 -2.63
N ALA A 801 24.33 15.96 -2.54
CA ALA A 801 25.59 15.21 -2.55
C ALA A 801 26.36 15.36 -3.88
N LYS A 802 25.66 15.30 -5.02
CA LYS A 802 26.24 15.55 -6.36
C LYS A 802 26.81 16.97 -6.46
N GLU A 803 26.03 17.97 -6.06
CA GLU A 803 26.43 19.39 -6.02
C GLU A 803 27.67 19.59 -5.13
N PHE A 804 27.73 18.92 -3.97
CA PHE A 804 28.82 19.05 -3.01
C PHE A 804 30.13 18.41 -3.50
N PHE A 805 30.07 17.19 -4.03
CA PHE A 805 31.27 16.48 -4.52
C PHE A 805 31.64 16.82 -5.97
N GLY A 806 30.83 17.61 -6.67
CA GLY A 806 31.11 18.09 -8.04
C GLY A 806 30.99 17.00 -9.10
N VAL A 807 30.00 16.11 -8.98
CA VAL A 807 29.84 14.91 -9.81
C VAL A 807 28.55 14.91 -10.63
#